data_AF-A0A8B7XL61-F1
#
_entry.id   AF-A0A8B7XL61-F1
#
_cell.length_a   1.000
_cell.length_b   1.000
_cell.length_c   1.000
_cell.angle_alpha   90.00
_cell.angle_beta   90.00
_cell.angle_gamma   90.00
#
_symmetry.space_group_name_H-M   'P 1'
#
loop_
_entity.id
_entity.type
_entity.pdbx_description
1 polymer ?
#
loop_
_entity_poly.entity_id
_entity_poly.type
_entity_poly.pdbx_seq_one_letter_code
_entity_poly.pdbx_strand_id
1 'polypeptide(L)'
;MASPVILVAVLLSLQAVAANAYYGKVIGQLSTLDYQVSGTVYAVDETTVMIRGFNYNGAAPDAFLWVGTTNSPSGSGQPLYLDSSQTKLGAYNDAVLVVSMPTGNKITDFKWLSVWCRQVGVNFGDVTIPANFELPAAHDLGALAGVAHDVNADKVIILDANTLRFENLMYDGTGPDTYFWAGETQVPDENGFALTWRQGNSQIIPRAFNGETIIVKIPLPRTVYNISYVSLWCHQARVDFGHLKINGSLLNVPAVVGNDGEDYHGPLIGEFLSLAHGVAGKVYAVDQTRIMVREFSYDGTAPDAFLWVGNTDLPSPVGMPLYLDDRREKLGAYENGVIIVELVNGSKITDFKWLSVWCVEFEVDFGYVNISANLALPDKADLGPLPTLAHEVKADAVFVLDSKTFLFVNFFYDGQGPDTYFWVGNTVDPDENGYPLKWKEGDNQIIPVGRVFSGENVTARLAPDMTIFDVTYVSVWCQQAKVDFGHVKFSPQLLNIPPFLGMGEMSEYPNCAVMIDDEFQASWMISGSSIQIRLSGRVGKEQYLAFGVSGSTTRTLMDGSDVAVVWEKQDGTIGVVDYNLQSKQQCTVRGNGEWVGACEDTVFNGADNVEFVTYSNVDGIRHFTYTRQLVTGDSLDKAIPIDQEVYISWAVGSINSGGRVAKHTKAPFNDVKLNFGSASSSCPPFTTSATPPPDLPGWPKQRINNEQELRVEIGQNGGRRGYEAITGKVGWGIAWFVNGLLIPEIYVVRGVNYTFTVFGGDDPVQSASYHPFYITNDTIGGYAQQTDEEKRNAVIYAGPHTGPYCEWKAKVPGTSPDQYINFPEFKESLQLDCRDPSAEGTTFSWMPDDNTPDVVYYQCYTHRFLGWKIFVTDTAVTLEPTTLPTRPGTKVGETLPPKVTPDSGADRTVATSLATLVISLVGLLTFY
;
A
#
# COMPACT_ATOMS: atom_id res chain seq x y z
N MET A 1 15.92 29.73 74.24
CA MET A 1 14.48 29.67 73.88
C MET A 1 14.37 30.01 72.40
N ALA A 2 14.20 29.00 71.55
CA ALA A 2 13.70 29.10 70.18
C ALA A 2 13.36 27.66 69.73
N SER A 3 12.08 27.41 69.43
CA SER A 3 11.55 26.11 69.00
C SER A 3 11.84 25.83 67.53
N PRO A 4 12.05 24.56 67.10
CA PRO A 4 12.02 24.19 65.70
C PRO A 4 10.59 23.83 65.28
N VAL A 5 10.15 24.42 64.16
CA VAL A 5 8.89 24.07 63.48
C VAL A 5 9.12 22.77 62.72
N ILE A 6 8.32 21.76 63.05
CA ILE A 6 8.23 20.47 62.35
C ILE A 6 7.40 20.70 61.09
N LEU A 7 8.02 20.56 59.91
CA LEU A 7 7.33 20.50 58.63
C LEU A 7 6.89 19.04 58.40
N VAL A 8 5.63 18.72 58.70
CA VAL A 8 5.02 17.44 58.31
C VAL A 8 4.63 17.56 56.84
N ALA A 9 5.42 16.97 55.95
CA ALA A 9 5.02 16.73 54.57
C ALA A 9 4.03 15.55 54.56
N VAL A 10 2.76 15.84 54.32
CA VAL A 10 1.74 14.84 54.02
C VAL A 10 2.00 14.33 52.60
N LEU A 11 2.61 13.14 52.48
CA LEU A 11 2.58 12.36 51.24
C LEU A 11 1.15 11.89 51.03
N LEU A 12 0.40 12.63 50.21
CA LEU A 12 -0.79 12.10 49.54
C LEU A 12 -0.29 11.16 48.44
N SER A 13 -0.26 9.86 48.74
CA SER A 13 -0.17 8.83 47.71
C SER A 13 -1.41 8.93 46.83
N LEU A 14 -1.25 9.45 45.61
CA LEU A 14 -2.17 9.12 44.52
C LEU A 14 -1.99 7.64 44.22
N GLN A 15 -2.82 6.79 44.85
CA GLN A 15 -3.12 5.50 44.25
C GLN A 15 -3.96 5.81 43.01
N ALA A 16 -3.37 5.65 41.83
CA ALA A 16 -4.16 5.46 40.63
C ALA A 16 -5.08 4.27 40.90
N VAL A 17 -6.40 4.51 40.89
CA VAL A 17 -7.37 3.41 40.87
C VAL A 17 -7.25 2.81 39.49
N ALA A 18 -6.41 1.79 39.34
CA ALA A 18 -6.43 0.96 38.15
C ALA A 18 -7.84 0.36 38.05
N ALA A 19 -8.59 0.75 37.02
CA ALA A 19 -9.83 0.08 36.70
C ALA A 19 -9.48 -1.40 36.46
N ASN A 20 -10.04 -2.30 37.26
CA ASN A 20 -9.83 -3.74 37.06
C ASN A 20 -10.43 -4.11 35.71
N ALA A 21 -9.58 -4.41 34.72
CA ALA A 21 -10.04 -4.94 33.45
C ALA A 21 -10.78 -6.28 33.66
N TYR A 22 -11.88 -6.46 32.94
CA TYR A 22 -12.74 -7.63 33.01
C TYR A 22 -12.32 -8.64 31.93
N TYR A 23 -11.83 -9.81 32.35
CA TYR A 23 -11.31 -10.86 31.46
C TYR A 23 -12.29 -12.01 31.23
N GLY A 24 -13.51 -11.89 31.76
CA GLY A 24 -14.53 -12.93 31.71
C GLY A 24 -14.79 -13.55 33.08
N LYS A 25 -15.67 -14.54 33.12
CA LYS A 25 -16.01 -15.24 34.35
C LYS A 25 -14.92 -16.26 34.70
N VAL A 26 -14.34 -16.15 35.89
CA VAL A 26 -13.30 -17.08 36.36
C VAL A 26 -13.84 -18.51 36.42
N ILE A 27 -13.21 -19.42 35.70
CA ILE A 27 -13.43 -20.87 35.81
C ILE A 27 -12.66 -21.40 37.03
N GLY A 28 -11.39 -21.02 37.16
CA GLY A 28 -10.54 -21.40 38.28
C GLY A 28 -9.04 -21.24 37.99
N GLN A 29 -8.20 -21.59 38.96
CA GLN A 29 -6.75 -21.65 38.76
C GLN A 29 -6.33 -23.04 38.29
N LEU A 30 -5.35 -23.10 37.38
CA LEU A 30 -4.68 -24.35 37.02
C LEU A 30 -3.93 -24.89 38.23
N SER A 31 -4.08 -26.18 38.49
CA SER A 31 -3.24 -26.91 39.43
C SER A 31 -1.78 -26.97 38.92
N THR A 32 -0.83 -26.93 39.85
CA THR A 32 0.60 -27.11 39.52
C THR A 32 1.02 -28.52 39.89
N LEU A 33 1.01 -29.44 38.92
CA LEU A 33 1.41 -30.83 39.13
C LEU A 33 2.85 -31.08 38.67
N ASP A 34 3.20 -30.62 37.47
CA ASP A 34 4.54 -30.76 36.90
C ASP A 34 4.84 -29.62 35.91
N TYR A 35 6.09 -29.50 35.47
CA TYR A 35 6.56 -28.55 34.46
C TYR A 35 6.16 -27.08 34.70
N GLN A 36 5.97 -26.71 35.98
CA GLN A 36 5.62 -25.35 36.43
C GLN A 36 4.31 -24.81 35.86
N VAL A 37 3.35 -25.69 35.54
CA VAL A 37 2.04 -25.26 35.05
C VAL A 37 1.33 -24.39 36.09
N SER A 38 0.96 -23.17 35.71
CA SER A 38 0.13 -22.28 36.52
C SER A 38 -0.62 -21.30 35.61
N GLY A 39 -1.61 -20.60 36.18
CA GLY A 39 -2.40 -19.59 35.47
C GLY A 39 -3.85 -19.58 35.95
N THR A 40 -4.55 -18.47 35.74
CA THR A 40 -5.99 -18.35 36.04
C THR A 40 -6.78 -18.45 34.74
N VAL A 41 -7.75 -19.36 34.70
CA VAL A 41 -8.61 -19.62 33.54
C VAL A 41 -9.92 -18.86 33.68
N TYR A 42 -10.25 -18.09 32.65
CA TYR A 42 -11.46 -17.30 32.49
C TYR A 42 -12.26 -17.84 31.31
N ALA A 43 -13.58 -17.90 31.43
CA ALA A 43 -14.48 -18.01 30.29
C ALA A 43 -14.68 -16.61 29.73
N VAL A 44 -14.24 -16.40 28.50
CA VAL A 44 -14.40 -15.14 27.77
C VAL A 44 -15.83 -15.02 27.25
N ASP A 45 -16.31 -16.07 26.59
CA ASP A 45 -17.65 -16.22 26.04
C ASP A 45 -18.10 -17.69 26.23
N GLU A 46 -19.13 -18.14 25.51
CA GLU A 46 -19.64 -19.51 25.60
C GLU A 46 -18.67 -20.61 25.11
N THR A 47 -17.70 -20.24 24.29
CA THR A 47 -16.81 -21.13 23.52
C THR A 47 -15.33 -20.80 23.70
N THR A 48 -14.98 -19.65 24.26
CA THR A 48 -13.58 -19.18 24.35
C THR A 48 -13.12 -19.10 25.79
N VAL A 49 -11.92 -19.62 26.07
CA VAL A 49 -11.24 -19.47 27.36
C VAL A 49 -9.97 -18.63 27.23
N MET A 50 -9.71 -17.82 28.25
CA MET A 50 -8.46 -17.08 28.42
C MET A 50 -7.72 -17.62 29.64
N ILE A 51 -6.42 -17.85 29.54
CA ILE A 51 -5.54 -18.23 30.65
C ILE A 51 -4.58 -17.07 30.88
N ARG A 52 -4.69 -16.37 32.01
CA ARG A 52 -3.76 -15.27 32.37
C ARG A 52 -2.72 -15.73 33.38
N GLY A 53 -1.51 -15.21 33.22
CA GLY A 53 -0.35 -15.62 34.00
C GLY A 53 0.01 -17.08 33.78
N PHE A 54 -0.12 -17.54 32.53
CA PHE A 54 0.17 -18.91 32.15
C PHE A 54 1.68 -19.16 32.17
N ASN A 55 2.10 -20.10 33.02
CA ASN A 55 3.47 -20.58 33.07
C ASN A 55 3.50 -22.04 32.69
N TYR A 56 4.50 -22.44 31.91
CA TYR A 56 4.82 -23.83 31.60
C TYR A 56 6.24 -23.86 31.03
N ASN A 57 7.14 -24.67 31.58
CA ASN A 57 8.56 -24.58 31.22
C ASN A 57 8.92 -25.17 29.84
N GLY A 58 7.96 -25.75 29.11
CA GLY A 58 8.13 -26.25 27.74
C GLY A 58 8.91 -27.57 27.60
N ALA A 59 9.39 -28.17 28.69
CA ALA A 59 10.33 -29.29 28.61
C ALA A 59 9.69 -30.64 28.25
N ALA A 60 8.36 -30.74 28.19
CA ALA A 60 7.70 -31.99 27.86
C ALA A 60 7.70 -32.26 26.33
N PRO A 61 7.72 -33.55 25.93
CA PRO A 61 7.95 -33.90 24.54
C PRO A 61 6.72 -33.64 23.64
N ASP A 62 5.48 -33.73 24.15
CA ASP A 62 4.24 -33.62 23.36
C ASP A 62 3.06 -33.07 24.20
N ALA A 63 3.18 -31.85 24.75
CA ALA A 63 2.18 -31.23 25.64
C ALA A 63 1.20 -30.32 24.88
N PHE A 64 -0.07 -30.30 25.29
CA PHE A 64 -1.12 -29.48 24.69
C PHE A 64 -2.06 -28.91 25.76
N LEU A 65 -2.77 -27.83 25.45
CA LEU A 65 -4.04 -27.58 26.13
C LEU A 65 -5.03 -28.66 25.73
N TRP A 66 -5.75 -29.19 26.70
CA TRP A 66 -6.49 -30.44 26.56
C TRP A 66 -7.79 -30.35 27.34
N VAL A 67 -8.90 -30.74 26.71
CA VAL A 67 -10.22 -30.73 27.36
C VAL A 67 -10.85 -32.11 27.31
N GLY A 68 -11.70 -32.42 28.29
CA GLY A 68 -12.39 -33.71 28.29
C GLY A 68 -13.66 -33.75 29.12
N THR A 69 -14.43 -34.80 28.88
CA THR A 69 -15.80 -34.99 29.40
C THR A 69 -15.87 -35.98 30.58
N THR A 70 -14.74 -36.63 30.89
CA THR A 70 -14.57 -37.53 32.04
C THR A 70 -14.52 -36.75 33.35
N ASN A 71 -14.72 -37.40 34.50
CA ASN A 71 -14.70 -36.72 35.80
C ASN A 71 -13.29 -36.26 36.24
N SER A 72 -12.24 -36.68 35.54
CA SER A 72 -10.86 -36.28 35.81
C SER A 72 -10.05 -36.26 34.49
N PRO A 73 -8.99 -35.44 34.40
CA PRO A 73 -8.07 -35.41 33.27
C PRO A 73 -7.59 -36.80 32.86
N SER A 74 -7.71 -37.12 31.56
CA SER A 74 -7.33 -38.42 31.02
C SER A 74 -7.02 -38.35 29.52
N GLY A 75 -6.40 -39.42 29.00
CA GLY A 75 -6.03 -39.52 27.58
C GLY A 75 -7.22 -39.57 26.60
N SER A 76 -8.46 -39.67 27.08
CA SER A 76 -9.66 -39.61 26.22
C SER A 76 -10.12 -38.18 25.89
N GLY A 77 -9.42 -37.16 26.39
CA GLY A 77 -9.68 -35.77 26.02
C GLY A 77 -9.23 -35.45 24.59
N GLN A 78 -9.37 -34.18 24.21
CA GLN A 78 -8.99 -33.66 22.90
C GLN A 78 -8.19 -32.36 23.01
N PRO A 79 -7.29 -32.08 22.05
CA PRO A 79 -6.47 -30.88 22.07
C PRO A 79 -7.29 -29.62 21.81
N LEU A 80 -6.88 -28.55 22.46
CA LEU A 80 -7.15 -27.19 22.04
C LEU A 80 -5.87 -26.61 21.43
N TYR A 81 -5.99 -26.01 20.26
CA TYR A 81 -4.86 -25.46 19.52
C TYR A 81 -4.87 -23.93 19.62
N LEU A 82 -3.69 -23.35 19.88
CA LEU A 82 -3.52 -21.89 19.96
C LEU A 82 -3.54 -21.23 18.57
N ASP A 83 -3.27 -22.00 17.52
CA ASP A 83 -3.24 -21.52 16.14
C ASP A 83 -3.50 -22.68 15.16
N SER A 84 -3.52 -22.36 13.86
CA SER A 84 -3.75 -23.31 12.77
C SER A 84 -2.61 -24.31 12.53
N SER A 85 -1.42 -24.10 13.10
CA SER A 85 -0.28 -24.99 12.94
C SER A 85 -0.42 -26.29 13.74
N GLN A 86 -1.34 -26.31 14.70
CA GLN A 86 -1.66 -27.47 15.55
C GLN A 86 -0.44 -28.05 16.28
N THR A 87 0.53 -27.22 16.63
CA THR A 87 1.75 -27.64 17.31
C THR A 87 1.55 -27.83 18.82
N LYS A 88 2.46 -28.59 19.44
CA LYS A 88 2.54 -28.73 20.90
C LYS A 88 2.83 -27.38 21.57
N LEU A 89 2.51 -27.29 22.86
CA LEU A 89 2.88 -26.18 23.72
C LEU A 89 4.40 -26.05 23.87
N GLY A 90 4.85 -24.81 23.71
CA GLY A 90 6.18 -24.36 24.03
C GLY A 90 6.37 -23.98 25.50
N ALA A 91 7.48 -23.32 25.81
CA ALA A 91 7.68 -22.66 27.10
C ALA A 91 6.93 -21.33 27.16
N TYR A 92 6.25 -21.07 28.28
CA TYR A 92 5.51 -19.86 28.60
C TYR A 92 5.91 -19.34 29.97
N ASN A 93 6.06 -18.01 30.08
CA ASN A 93 6.35 -17.30 31.32
C ASN A 93 5.39 -16.11 31.41
N ASP A 94 4.51 -16.13 32.42
CA ASP A 94 3.47 -15.13 32.67
C ASP A 94 2.62 -14.75 31.44
N ALA A 95 2.35 -15.73 30.56
CA ALA A 95 1.69 -15.49 29.29
C ALA A 95 0.16 -15.31 29.44
N VAL A 96 -0.45 -14.67 28.45
CA VAL A 96 -1.90 -14.70 28.27
C VAL A 96 -2.21 -15.60 27.06
N LEU A 97 -2.91 -16.70 27.29
CA LEU A 97 -3.39 -17.58 26.23
C LEU A 97 -4.87 -17.37 26.00
N VAL A 98 -5.30 -17.33 24.76
CA VAL A 98 -6.72 -17.32 24.37
C VAL A 98 -6.93 -18.50 23.44
N VAL A 99 -7.94 -19.33 23.73
CA VAL A 99 -8.21 -20.51 22.93
C VAL A 99 -9.70 -20.82 22.88
N SER A 100 -10.20 -21.18 21.70
CA SER A 100 -11.58 -21.62 21.52
C SER A 100 -11.72 -23.12 21.70
N MET A 101 -12.89 -23.52 22.19
CA MET A 101 -13.34 -24.89 22.22
C MET A 101 -13.43 -25.47 20.79
N PRO A 102 -13.39 -26.80 20.63
CA PRO A 102 -13.55 -27.42 19.33
C PRO A 102 -14.86 -27.01 18.67
N THR A 103 -14.87 -26.93 17.34
CA THR A 103 -15.99 -26.39 16.58
C THR A 103 -17.32 -27.05 16.97
N GLY A 104 -18.29 -26.21 17.34
CA GLY A 104 -19.63 -26.66 17.74
C GLY A 104 -19.78 -27.03 19.22
N ASN A 105 -18.72 -26.95 20.03
CA ASN A 105 -18.78 -27.19 21.47
C ASN A 105 -18.76 -25.91 22.30
N LYS A 106 -19.49 -25.93 23.41
CA LYS A 106 -19.40 -24.93 24.48
C LYS A 106 -18.38 -25.35 25.53
N ILE A 107 -17.89 -24.40 26.33
CA ILE A 107 -17.00 -24.68 27.46
C ILE A 107 -17.64 -25.69 28.42
N THR A 108 -18.95 -25.56 28.68
CA THR A 108 -19.72 -26.44 29.59
C THR A 108 -19.98 -27.84 29.04
N ASP A 109 -19.64 -28.13 27.78
CA ASP A 109 -19.64 -29.50 27.26
C ASP A 109 -18.48 -30.33 27.84
N PHE A 110 -17.47 -29.66 28.41
CA PHE A 110 -16.30 -30.26 29.03
C PHE A 110 -16.35 -30.13 30.56
N LYS A 111 -15.70 -31.07 31.25
CA LYS A 111 -15.61 -31.09 32.72
C LYS A 111 -14.30 -30.54 33.26
N TRP A 112 -13.27 -30.48 32.43
CA TRP A 112 -11.95 -30.00 32.83
C TRP A 112 -11.15 -29.52 31.62
N LEU A 113 -10.22 -28.60 31.89
CA LEU A 113 -9.16 -28.17 31.00
C LEU A 113 -7.81 -28.49 31.66
N SER A 114 -6.85 -28.98 30.89
CA SER A 114 -5.56 -29.48 31.37
C SER A 114 -4.43 -29.12 30.43
N VAL A 115 -3.21 -28.99 30.96
CA VAL A 115 -1.97 -29.13 30.20
C VAL A 115 -1.62 -30.62 30.22
N TRP A 116 -1.81 -31.30 29.09
CA TRP A 116 -1.69 -32.75 28.97
C TRP A 116 -0.58 -33.14 28.00
N CYS A 117 0.30 -34.05 28.40
CA CYS A 117 1.23 -34.67 27.47
C CYS A 117 0.68 -35.98 26.91
N ARG A 118 0.43 -36.01 25.60
CA ARG A 118 -0.11 -37.20 24.94
C ARG A 118 0.88 -38.35 24.91
N GLN A 119 2.16 -38.05 24.66
CA GLN A 119 3.19 -39.08 24.49
C GLN A 119 3.38 -39.94 25.75
N VAL A 120 3.32 -39.34 26.93
CA VAL A 120 3.46 -40.07 28.20
C VAL A 120 2.14 -40.27 28.94
N GLY A 121 1.05 -39.65 28.48
CA GLY A 121 -0.29 -39.81 29.05
C GLY A 121 -0.43 -39.21 30.46
N VAL A 122 0.16 -38.04 30.69
CA VAL A 122 0.23 -37.40 32.02
C VAL A 122 -0.37 -35.99 31.98
N ASN A 123 -1.12 -35.65 33.04
CA ASN A 123 -1.62 -34.31 33.34
C ASN A 123 -0.55 -33.51 34.10
N PHE A 124 -0.16 -32.34 33.59
CA PHE A 124 0.81 -31.44 34.23
C PHE A 124 0.16 -30.33 35.05
N GLY A 125 -1.13 -30.11 34.87
CA GLY A 125 -1.91 -29.13 35.59
C GLY A 125 -3.28 -28.99 34.95
N ASP A 126 -4.31 -28.81 35.75
CA ASP A 126 -5.70 -28.77 35.30
C ASP A 126 -6.58 -27.85 36.14
N VAL A 127 -7.71 -27.48 35.55
CA VAL A 127 -8.81 -26.80 36.22
C VAL A 127 -10.10 -27.58 35.92
N THR A 128 -10.93 -27.77 36.95
CA THR A 128 -12.26 -28.35 36.80
C THR A 128 -13.25 -27.26 36.43
N ILE A 129 -14.10 -27.52 35.42
CA ILE A 129 -15.20 -26.65 35.03
C ILE A 129 -16.39 -26.95 35.96
N PRO A 130 -16.90 -25.98 36.73
CA PRO A 130 -18.02 -26.22 37.63
C PRO A 130 -19.28 -26.72 36.89
N ALA A 131 -19.99 -27.70 37.45
CA ALA A 131 -21.15 -28.31 36.79
C ALA A 131 -22.31 -27.32 36.54
N ASN A 132 -22.39 -26.26 37.33
CA ASN A 132 -23.36 -25.17 37.21
C ASN A 132 -22.70 -23.86 36.77
N PHE A 133 -21.62 -23.94 36.00
CA PHE A 133 -20.95 -22.77 35.47
C PHE A 133 -21.84 -22.05 34.46
N GLU A 134 -22.37 -20.89 34.83
CA GLU A 134 -23.12 -20.06 33.88
C GLU A 134 -22.13 -19.32 32.98
N LEU A 135 -22.19 -19.60 31.68
CA LEU A 135 -21.32 -18.98 30.68
C LEU A 135 -21.63 -17.49 30.54
N PRO A 136 -20.62 -16.65 30.23
CA PRO A 136 -20.86 -15.26 29.86
C PRO A 136 -21.74 -15.20 28.60
N ALA A 137 -22.80 -14.39 28.65
CA ALA A 137 -23.75 -14.23 27.54
C ALA A 137 -24.32 -12.81 27.50
N ALA A 138 -24.80 -12.39 26.32
CA ALA A 138 -25.40 -11.07 26.16
C ALA A 138 -26.56 -10.86 27.15
N HIS A 139 -26.67 -9.65 27.70
CA HIS A 139 -27.62 -9.32 28.76
C HIS A 139 -28.61 -8.25 28.31
N ASP A 140 -29.90 -8.57 28.32
CA ASP A 140 -30.99 -7.66 27.96
C ASP A 140 -31.34 -6.75 29.16
N LEU A 141 -31.11 -5.44 29.03
CA LEU A 141 -31.47 -4.42 30.02
C LEU A 141 -32.96 -4.04 29.94
N GLY A 142 -33.68 -4.47 28.91
CA GLY A 142 -35.07 -4.14 28.64
C GLY A 142 -35.25 -2.91 27.74
N ALA A 143 -36.49 -2.45 27.66
CA ALA A 143 -36.88 -1.33 26.80
C ALA A 143 -36.42 0.02 27.38
N LEU A 144 -35.82 0.85 26.54
CA LEU A 144 -35.53 2.24 26.87
C LEU A 144 -36.82 3.05 26.68
N ALA A 145 -37.34 3.63 27.75
CA ALA A 145 -38.47 4.55 27.69
C ALA A 145 -37.96 5.97 27.96
N GLY A 146 -37.99 6.81 26.93
CA GLY A 146 -37.59 8.20 27.03
C GLY A 146 -38.61 9.06 27.75
N VAL A 147 -38.14 10.21 28.20
CA VAL A 147 -38.92 11.23 28.89
C VAL A 147 -39.11 12.48 28.02
N ALA A 148 -38.37 12.60 26.91
CA ALA A 148 -38.44 13.68 25.94
C ALA A 148 -37.93 13.23 24.57
N HIS A 149 -38.19 14.05 23.55
CA HIS A 149 -37.63 13.90 22.20
C HIS A 149 -37.90 12.56 21.50
N ASP A 150 -39.06 11.95 21.80
CA ASP A 150 -39.49 10.65 21.28
C ASP A 150 -38.41 9.56 21.39
N VAL A 151 -37.59 9.63 22.46
CA VAL A 151 -36.59 8.60 22.72
C VAL A 151 -37.28 7.32 23.16
N ASN A 152 -37.14 6.24 22.42
CA ASN A 152 -37.50 4.90 22.89
C ASN A 152 -36.71 3.83 22.15
N ALA A 153 -36.42 2.70 22.80
CA ALA A 153 -35.87 1.51 22.14
C ALA A 153 -36.61 0.29 22.67
N ASP A 154 -36.89 -0.69 21.80
CA ASP A 154 -37.58 -1.91 22.19
C ASP A 154 -36.74 -2.72 23.18
N LYS A 155 -35.42 -2.75 22.95
CA LYS A 155 -34.44 -3.41 23.81
C LYS A 155 -33.10 -2.68 23.79
N VAL A 156 -32.43 -2.69 24.93
CA VAL A 156 -31.01 -2.35 25.02
C VAL A 156 -30.27 -3.56 25.57
N ILE A 157 -29.38 -4.13 24.76
CA ILE A 157 -28.70 -5.38 25.06
C ILE A 157 -27.21 -5.09 25.23
N ILE A 158 -26.65 -5.47 26.38
CA ILE A 158 -25.20 -5.53 26.56
C ILE A 158 -24.70 -6.77 25.83
N LEU A 159 -23.93 -6.57 24.76
CA LEU A 159 -23.38 -7.67 23.96
C LEU A 159 -22.13 -8.26 24.61
N ASP A 160 -21.29 -7.41 25.18
CA ASP A 160 -20.04 -7.75 25.86
C ASP A 160 -19.65 -6.65 26.88
N ALA A 161 -18.46 -6.74 27.44
CA ALA A 161 -17.98 -5.82 28.47
C ALA A 161 -17.89 -4.35 28.03
N ASN A 162 -17.87 -4.01 26.74
CA ASN A 162 -17.82 -2.62 26.27
C ASN A 162 -18.85 -2.26 25.19
N THR A 163 -19.67 -3.20 24.71
CA THR A 163 -20.59 -2.97 23.59
C THR A 163 -22.05 -3.13 24.02
N LEU A 164 -22.88 -2.14 23.64
CA LEU A 164 -24.33 -2.15 23.80
C LEU A 164 -25.02 -2.07 22.42
N ARG A 165 -26.17 -2.72 22.30
CA ARG A 165 -27.05 -2.67 21.13
C ARG A 165 -28.41 -2.12 21.53
N PHE A 166 -28.84 -1.04 20.89
CA PHE A 166 -30.18 -0.48 20.98
C PHE A 166 -30.99 -0.99 19.79
N GLU A 167 -32.09 -1.70 20.03
CA GLU A 167 -32.96 -2.21 18.96
C GLU A 167 -34.18 -1.30 18.77
N ASN A 168 -34.49 -0.98 17.51
CA ASN A 168 -35.60 -0.11 17.12
C ASN A 168 -35.59 1.25 17.85
N LEU A 169 -34.42 1.89 17.93
CA LEU A 169 -34.25 3.20 18.56
C LEU A 169 -35.00 4.28 17.77
N MET A 170 -35.81 5.04 18.51
CA MET A 170 -36.49 6.26 18.10
C MET A 170 -35.81 7.46 18.79
N TYR A 171 -35.71 8.57 18.08
CA TYR A 171 -35.27 9.86 18.59
C TYR A 171 -35.65 10.94 17.57
N ASP A 172 -36.27 12.05 18.00
CA ASP A 172 -36.77 13.09 17.07
C ASP A 172 -35.68 13.96 16.41
N GLY A 173 -34.42 13.87 16.87
CA GLY A 173 -33.30 14.61 16.29
C GLY A 173 -33.22 16.09 16.64
N THR A 174 -34.09 16.61 17.52
CA THR A 174 -34.22 18.06 17.79
C THR A 174 -33.33 18.56 18.93
N GLY A 175 -32.65 17.64 19.63
CA GLY A 175 -31.69 18.00 20.67
C GLY A 175 -30.40 18.57 20.07
N PRO A 176 -29.95 19.75 20.49
CA PRO A 176 -28.88 20.48 19.81
C PRO A 176 -27.47 19.90 20.03
N ASP A 177 -27.28 19.06 21.04
CA ASP A 177 -25.98 18.52 21.44
C ASP A 177 -26.17 17.17 22.17
N THR A 178 -26.76 16.20 21.46
CA THR A 178 -27.21 14.92 22.04
C THR A 178 -26.17 13.82 21.84
N TYR A 179 -25.96 12.98 22.85
CA TYR A 179 -24.99 11.88 22.85
C TYR A 179 -25.63 10.61 23.40
N PHE A 180 -25.10 9.45 23.00
CA PHE A 180 -25.18 8.29 23.89
C PHE A 180 -24.27 8.55 25.08
N TRP A 181 -24.75 8.33 26.29
CA TRP A 181 -24.11 8.81 27.50
C TRP A 181 -24.12 7.74 28.59
N ALA A 182 -23.07 7.69 29.40
CA ALA A 182 -22.99 6.78 30.53
C ALA A 182 -22.24 7.44 31.68
N GLY A 183 -22.40 6.91 32.89
CA GLY A 183 -21.71 7.43 34.06
C GLY A 183 -21.84 6.51 35.26
N GLU A 184 -21.08 6.83 36.31
CA GLU A 184 -20.95 5.99 37.50
C GLU A 184 -22.06 6.26 38.54
N THR A 185 -22.78 7.38 38.40
CA THR A 185 -23.83 7.82 39.33
C THR A 185 -25.15 7.08 39.11
N GLN A 186 -26.06 7.13 40.08
CA GLN A 186 -27.32 6.33 40.01
C GLN A 186 -28.36 6.85 39.00
N VAL A 187 -28.12 8.05 38.44
CA VAL A 187 -28.97 8.73 37.45
C VAL A 187 -28.06 9.55 36.52
N PRO A 188 -28.45 9.80 35.27
CA PRO A 188 -27.65 10.60 34.36
C PRO A 188 -27.37 12.02 34.86
N ASP A 189 -26.13 12.47 34.66
CA ASP A 189 -25.65 13.80 35.03
C ASP A 189 -24.55 14.31 34.09
N GLU A 190 -24.12 15.55 34.29
CA GLU A 190 -23.13 16.25 33.46
C GLU A 190 -21.70 15.68 33.57
N ASN A 191 -21.40 14.83 34.57
CA ASN A 191 -20.09 14.21 34.77
C ASN A 191 -19.98 12.84 34.11
N GLY A 192 -21.04 12.37 33.44
CA GLY A 192 -20.96 11.21 32.57
C GLY A 192 -20.03 11.45 31.38
N PHE A 193 -19.99 10.49 30.48
CA PHE A 193 -19.15 10.52 29.29
C PHE A 193 -19.92 10.01 28.09
N ALA A 194 -19.56 10.53 26.93
CA ALA A 194 -20.16 10.12 25.68
C ALA A 194 -19.63 8.75 25.23
N LEU A 195 -20.54 7.96 24.68
CA LEU A 195 -20.27 6.67 24.07
C LEU A 195 -20.13 6.82 22.54
N THR A 196 -19.43 5.89 21.91
CA THR A 196 -19.17 5.93 20.46
C THR A 196 -20.23 5.10 19.75
N TRP A 197 -20.92 5.65 18.74
CA TRP A 197 -22.04 4.97 18.07
C TRP A 197 -21.94 4.95 16.52
N ARG A 198 -20.84 5.47 15.95
CA ARG A 198 -20.59 5.60 14.51
C ARG A 198 -19.09 5.75 14.21
N GLN A 199 -18.69 5.51 12.95
CA GLN A 199 -17.33 5.75 12.48
C GLN A 199 -16.91 7.23 12.58
N GLY A 200 -15.69 7.45 13.09
CA GLY A 200 -15.08 8.76 13.32
C GLY A 200 -15.30 9.34 14.73
N ASN A 201 -14.42 10.26 15.16
CA ASN A 201 -14.38 10.87 16.50
C ASN A 201 -15.63 11.68 16.92
N SER A 202 -16.72 11.65 16.14
CA SER A 202 -17.94 12.39 16.46
C SER A 202 -18.90 11.52 17.27
N GLN A 203 -18.98 11.80 18.58
CA GLN A 203 -19.89 11.14 19.52
C GLN A 203 -21.28 11.82 19.57
N ILE A 204 -21.42 12.98 18.92
CA ILE A 204 -22.68 13.72 18.79
C ILE A 204 -23.64 12.93 17.90
N ILE A 205 -24.92 12.96 18.24
CA ILE A 205 -26.05 12.46 17.46
C ILE A 205 -26.63 13.65 16.66
N PRO A 206 -26.29 13.81 15.37
CA PRO A 206 -26.67 14.99 14.60
C PRO A 206 -28.03 14.83 13.90
N ARG A 207 -28.75 13.74 14.15
CA ARG A 207 -29.96 13.37 13.40
C ARG A 207 -30.96 12.60 14.25
N ALA A 208 -32.18 12.50 13.73
CA ALA A 208 -33.22 11.63 14.25
C ALA A 208 -32.90 10.13 14.02
N PHE A 209 -33.47 9.27 14.86
CA PHE A 209 -33.56 7.82 14.66
C PHE A 209 -35.03 7.42 14.51
N ASN A 210 -35.33 6.55 13.56
CA ASN A 210 -36.70 6.10 13.28
C ASN A 210 -36.79 4.57 13.19
N GLY A 211 -36.59 3.91 14.32
CA GLY A 211 -36.66 2.45 14.44
C GLY A 211 -35.37 1.75 14.05
N GLU A 212 -34.22 2.39 14.30
CA GLU A 212 -32.91 1.89 13.87
C GLU A 212 -32.24 1.04 14.95
N THR A 213 -31.47 0.03 14.55
CA THR A 213 -30.61 -0.70 15.50
C THR A 213 -29.26 -0.01 15.57
N ILE A 214 -28.89 0.48 16.77
CA ILE A 214 -27.65 1.23 16.99
C ILE A 214 -26.71 0.46 17.91
N ILE A 215 -25.48 0.22 17.46
CA ILE A 215 -24.40 -0.32 18.28
C ILE A 215 -23.62 0.84 18.89
N VAL A 216 -23.35 0.75 20.19
CA VAL A 216 -22.70 1.78 20.98
C VAL A 216 -21.57 1.15 21.79
N LYS A 217 -20.38 1.73 21.72
CA LYS A 217 -19.19 1.28 22.46
C LYS A 217 -18.85 2.22 23.61
N ILE A 218 -18.54 1.63 24.75
CA ILE A 218 -17.95 2.28 25.92
C ILE A 218 -16.48 2.54 25.62
N PRO A 219 -16.02 3.81 25.69
CA PRO A 219 -14.61 4.12 25.57
C PRO A 219 -13.80 3.42 26.65
N LEU A 220 -12.81 2.66 26.20
CA LEU A 220 -11.86 1.97 27.05
C LEU A 220 -10.97 3.00 27.80
N PRO A 221 -10.42 2.64 28.98
CA PRO A 221 -10.41 1.32 29.63
C PRO A 221 -11.70 0.99 30.40
N ARG A 222 -12.77 1.79 30.28
CA ARG A 222 -14.03 1.53 30.98
C ARG A 222 -14.80 0.37 30.36
N THR A 223 -15.59 -0.29 31.19
CA THR A 223 -16.50 -1.38 30.83
C THR A 223 -17.90 -1.12 31.39
N VAL A 224 -18.87 -1.95 31.02
CA VAL A 224 -20.21 -1.97 31.63
C VAL A 224 -20.17 -2.15 33.15
N TYR A 225 -19.09 -2.72 33.69
CA TYR A 225 -18.89 -2.87 35.14
C TYR A 225 -18.50 -1.55 35.83
N ASN A 226 -18.09 -0.54 35.06
CA ASN A 226 -17.70 0.77 35.58
C ASN A 226 -18.82 1.82 35.47
N ILE A 227 -19.99 1.47 34.93
CA ILE A 227 -21.11 2.41 34.75
C ILE A 227 -22.36 1.92 35.48
N SER A 228 -23.18 2.88 35.90
CA SER A 228 -24.44 2.67 36.62
C SER A 228 -25.66 2.97 35.74
N TYR A 229 -25.48 3.59 34.57
CA TYR A 229 -26.54 3.83 33.59
C TYR A 229 -25.99 3.95 32.16
N VAL A 230 -26.88 3.80 31.19
CA VAL A 230 -26.71 4.26 29.82
C VAL A 230 -27.93 5.10 29.41
N SER A 231 -27.73 6.20 28.68
CA SER A 231 -28.78 7.15 28.32
C SER A 231 -28.58 7.81 26.96
N LEU A 232 -29.62 8.52 26.50
CA LEU A 232 -29.48 9.61 25.53
C LEU A 232 -29.47 10.93 26.32
N TRP A 233 -28.38 11.68 26.24
CA TRP A 233 -28.16 12.90 27.03
C TRP A 233 -27.88 14.09 26.12
N CYS A 234 -28.53 15.22 26.37
CA CYS A 234 -28.19 16.49 25.73
C CYS A 234 -27.22 17.27 26.62
N HIS A 235 -25.97 17.40 26.18
CA HIS A 235 -24.91 18.03 26.95
C HIS A 235 -25.13 19.54 27.10
N GLN A 236 -25.49 20.24 26.02
CA GLN A 236 -25.80 21.66 26.05
C GLN A 236 -26.98 22.00 26.99
N ALA A 237 -28.03 21.17 27.00
CA ALA A 237 -29.20 21.40 27.86
C ALA A 237 -29.04 20.82 29.28
N ARG A 238 -28.07 19.91 29.46
CA ARG A 238 -27.88 19.11 30.69
C ARG A 238 -29.12 18.33 31.10
N VAL A 239 -29.77 17.71 30.12
CA VAL A 239 -31.03 16.98 30.30
C VAL A 239 -30.88 15.56 29.78
N ASP A 240 -31.37 14.61 30.57
CA ASP A 240 -31.56 13.21 30.19
C ASP A 240 -32.83 13.06 29.35
N PHE A 241 -32.70 12.49 28.16
CA PHE A 241 -33.84 12.16 27.30
C PHE A 241 -34.38 10.76 27.58
N GLY A 242 -33.66 9.93 28.32
CA GLY A 242 -34.07 8.60 28.74
C GLY A 242 -32.86 7.74 29.07
N HIS A 243 -32.94 6.95 30.13
CA HIS A 243 -31.87 6.06 30.55
C HIS A 243 -32.35 4.70 31.04
N LEU A 244 -31.42 3.74 31.02
CA LEU A 244 -31.53 2.46 31.70
C LEU A 244 -30.44 2.34 32.75
N LYS A 245 -30.79 1.71 33.87
CA LYS A 245 -29.82 1.44 34.94
C LYS A 245 -29.05 0.16 34.65
N ILE A 246 -27.76 0.21 34.93
CA ILE A 246 -26.85 -0.92 34.83
C ILE A 246 -26.39 -1.27 36.24
N ASN A 247 -26.43 -2.55 36.58
CA ASN A 247 -25.85 -3.05 37.82
C ASN A 247 -24.75 -4.05 37.48
N GLY A 248 -23.51 -3.56 37.39
CA GLY A 248 -22.35 -4.38 37.03
C GLY A 248 -22.16 -5.61 37.92
N SER A 249 -22.61 -5.59 39.18
CA SER A 249 -22.48 -6.74 40.08
C SER A 249 -23.39 -7.93 39.71
N LEU A 250 -24.38 -7.72 38.85
CA LEU A 250 -25.30 -8.76 38.38
C LEU A 250 -24.97 -9.24 36.95
N LEU A 251 -23.98 -8.61 36.30
CA LEU A 251 -23.64 -8.94 34.92
C LEU A 251 -22.72 -10.15 34.85
N ASN A 252 -22.96 -10.98 33.84
CA ASN A 252 -22.10 -12.06 33.40
C ASN A 252 -22.09 -12.05 31.87
N VAL A 253 -21.48 -11.00 31.31
CA VAL A 253 -21.44 -10.75 29.87
C VAL A 253 -20.09 -11.13 29.29
N PRO A 254 -19.99 -11.43 27.98
CA PRO A 254 -18.72 -11.74 27.36
C PRO A 254 -17.64 -10.70 27.63
N ALA A 255 -16.40 -11.16 27.78
CA ALA A 255 -15.25 -10.28 27.83
C ALA A 255 -14.81 -9.89 26.42
N VAL A 256 -14.24 -8.68 26.31
CA VAL A 256 -13.62 -8.24 25.08
C VAL A 256 -12.19 -8.75 25.08
N VAL A 257 -11.84 -9.56 24.09
CA VAL A 257 -10.49 -10.08 23.90
C VAL A 257 -9.88 -9.36 22.71
N GLY A 258 -8.72 -8.76 22.94
CA GLY A 258 -8.13 -7.79 22.02
C GLY A 258 -8.77 -6.41 22.13
N ASN A 259 -8.23 -5.58 23.03
CA ASN A 259 -8.21 -4.11 23.05
C ASN A 259 -8.40 -3.59 24.48
N ASP A 260 -7.33 -3.02 25.04
CA ASP A 260 -7.35 -2.15 26.21
C ASP A 260 -7.74 -0.70 25.84
N GLY A 261 -8.32 -0.48 24.66
CA GLY A 261 -8.57 0.87 24.11
C GLY A 261 -7.36 1.48 23.44
N GLU A 262 -6.26 0.75 23.48
CA GLU A 262 -5.06 0.98 22.72
C GLU A 262 -5.16 0.21 21.41
N ASP A 263 -4.58 0.77 20.35
CA ASP A 263 -4.40 0.10 19.06
C ASP A 263 -3.84 -1.32 19.28
N TYR A 264 -4.33 -2.33 18.55
CA TYR A 264 -3.70 -3.66 18.60
C TYR A 264 -2.27 -3.57 18.07
N HIS A 265 -1.29 -4.05 18.84
CA HIS A 265 0.16 -3.96 18.55
C HIS A 265 0.84 -5.30 18.26
N GLY A 266 0.07 -6.39 18.21
CA GLY A 266 0.58 -7.76 18.14
C GLY A 266 0.84 -8.37 19.52
N PRO A 267 1.31 -9.63 19.58
CA PRO A 267 1.61 -10.34 20.81
C PRO A 267 2.69 -9.63 21.63
N LEU A 268 2.41 -9.40 22.92
CA LEU A 268 3.38 -8.89 23.87
C LEU A 268 4.48 -9.95 24.08
N ILE A 269 5.72 -9.58 23.75
CA ILE A 269 6.93 -10.33 24.08
C ILE A 269 7.23 -10.20 25.57
N GLY A 270 7.12 -8.98 26.10
CA GLY A 270 7.25 -8.70 27.52
C GLY A 270 7.58 -7.22 27.78
N GLU A 271 7.83 -6.89 29.04
CA GLU A 271 8.30 -5.56 29.44
C GLU A 271 9.81 -5.61 29.72
N PHE A 272 10.52 -4.51 29.42
CA PHE A 272 11.93 -4.41 29.77
C PHE A 272 12.12 -4.51 31.29
N LEU A 273 12.94 -5.46 31.72
CA LEU A 273 13.47 -5.48 33.08
C LEU A 273 14.52 -4.37 33.20
N SER A 274 14.18 -3.28 33.88
CA SER A 274 15.11 -2.16 34.07
C SER A 274 16.26 -2.54 35.01
N LEU A 275 17.50 -2.40 34.54
CA LEU A 275 18.71 -2.62 35.34
C LEU A 275 19.46 -1.31 35.61
N ALA A 276 19.54 -0.44 34.61
CA ALA A 276 20.20 0.87 34.68
C ALA A 276 19.63 1.84 33.64
N HIS A 277 20.05 3.11 33.70
CA HIS A 277 19.77 4.14 32.69
C HIS A 277 18.28 4.38 32.35
N GLY A 278 17.38 4.03 33.26
CA GLY A 278 15.95 4.24 33.10
C GLY A 278 15.32 3.45 31.95
N VAL A 279 15.95 2.35 31.51
CA VAL A 279 15.41 1.48 30.44
C VAL A 279 14.04 0.97 30.85
N ALA A 280 13.03 1.29 30.07
CA ALA A 280 11.65 0.84 30.25
C ALA A 280 10.93 0.76 28.89
N GLY A 281 9.82 0.05 28.84
CA GLY A 281 8.98 -0.08 27.65
C GLY A 281 8.42 -1.49 27.47
N LYS A 282 7.35 -1.59 26.69
CA LYS A 282 6.66 -2.84 26.35
C LYS A 282 7.05 -3.27 24.95
N VAL A 283 7.39 -4.53 24.78
CA VAL A 283 7.92 -5.09 23.52
C VAL A 283 6.88 -6.02 22.91
N TYR A 284 6.54 -5.80 21.64
CA TYR A 284 5.54 -6.54 20.89
C TYR A 284 6.14 -7.11 19.60
N ALA A 285 5.64 -8.27 19.17
CA ALA A 285 5.93 -8.81 17.85
C ALA A 285 4.95 -8.21 16.84
N VAL A 286 5.46 -7.52 15.81
CA VAL A 286 4.65 -6.98 14.72
C VAL A 286 4.34 -8.06 13.70
N ASP A 287 5.36 -8.82 13.30
CA ASP A 287 5.24 -9.97 12.41
C ASP A 287 6.41 -10.94 12.66
N GLN A 288 6.81 -11.73 11.66
CA GLN A 288 7.91 -12.68 11.80
C GLN A 288 9.28 -12.02 12.05
N THR A 289 9.53 -10.80 11.56
CA THR A 289 10.86 -10.17 11.55
C THR A 289 10.91 -8.81 12.22
N ARG A 290 9.78 -8.20 12.58
CA ARG A 290 9.71 -6.85 13.14
C ARG A 290 9.23 -6.82 14.59
N ILE A 291 9.94 -6.08 15.43
CA ILE A 291 9.60 -5.83 16.83
C ILE A 291 9.16 -4.38 17.00
N MET A 292 8.11 -4.15 17.79
CA MET A 292 7.70 -2.82 18.25
C MET A 292 7.98 -2.68 19.74
N VAL A 293 8.67 -1.61 20.13
CA VAL A 293 8.80 -1.20 21.54
C VAL A 293 7.95 0.04 21.74
N ARG A 294 6.95 -0.01 22.61
CA ARG A 294 6.17 1.16 23.03
C ARG A 294 6.55 1.61 24.42
N GLU A 295 6.29 2.88 24.69
CA GLU A 295 6.63 3.54 25.96
C GLU A 295 8.14 3.44 26.27
N PHE A 296 8.96 3.38 25.21
CA PHE A 296 10.39 3.18 25.34
C PHE A 296 11.04 4.39 26.00
N SER A 297 11.77 4.16 27.08
CA SER A 297 12.50 5.19 27.81
C SER A 297 13.93 4.73 28.04
N TYR A 298 14.88 5.65 27.84
CA TYR A 298 16.32 5.43 28.08
C TYR A 298 16.99 6.79 28.16
N ASP A 299 17.83 7.01 29.17
CA ASP A 299 18.39 8.36 29.45
C ASP A 299 19.41 8.87 28.42
N GLY A 300 19.89 8.02 27.50
CA GLY A 300 20.82 8.38 26.43
C GLY A 300 22.25 8.70 26.88
N THR A 301 22.57 8.52 28.17
CA THR A 301 23.85 8.98 28.75
C THR A 301 25.00 8.02 28.51
N ALA A 302 24.73 6.76 28.17
CA ALA A 302 25.78 5.79 27.96
C ALA A 302 26.60 6.10 26.71
N PRO A 303 27.90 5.77 26.72
CA PRO A 303 28.79 6.18 25.66
C PRO A 303 28.58 5.39 24.37
N ASP A 304 28.10 4.14 24.43
CA ASP A 304 27.95 3.24 23.26
C ASP A 304 26.84 2.18 23.47
N ALA A 305 25.57 2.60 23.53
CA ALA A 305 24.43 1.72 23.80
C ALA A 305 23.61 1.41 22.53
N PHE A 306 23.07 0.20 22.41
CA PHE A 306 22.27 -0.24 21.26
C PHE A 306 21.10 -1.10 21.71
N LEU A 307 20.08 -1.24 20.86
CA LEU A 307 19.21 -2.41 20.95
C LEU A 307 20.04 -3.62 20.52
N TRP A 308 19.91 -4.72 21.24
CA TRP A 308 20.83 -5.84 21.15
C TRP A 308 20.07 -7.15 21.31
N VAL A 309 20.24 -8.08 20.38
CA VAL A 309 19.58 -9.39 20.42
C VAL A 309 20.60 -10.50 20.54
N GLY A 310 20.24 -11.61 21.17
CA GLY A 310 21.14 -12.75 21.23
C GLY A 310 20.46 -14.04 21.63
N ASN A 311 21.21 -15.13 21.53
CA ASN A 311 20.70 -16.49 21.66
C ASN A 311 21.32 -17.26 22.86
N THR A 312 22.07 -16.57 23.70
CA THR A 312 22.54 -17.07 25.01
C THR A 312 21.40 -17.06 26.02
N ASP A 313 21.53 -17.77 27.14
CA ASP A 313 20.46 -17.84 28.17
C ASP A 313 20.23 -16.51 28.90
N LEU A 314 21.21 -15.60 28.87
CA LEU A 314 21.12 -14.23 29.37
C LEU A 314 21.78 -13.25 28.38
N PRO A 315 21.41 -11.96 28.40
CA PRO A 315 22.13 -10.90 27.68
C PRO A 315 23.64 -10.98 27.86
N SER A 316 24.38 -10.89 26.75
CA SER A 316 25.83 -11.06 26.74
C SER A 316 26.51 -10.30 25.60
N PRO A 317 27.85 -10.13 25.66
CA PRO A 317 28.62 -9.46 24.61
C PRO A 317 28.56 -10.17 23.24
N VAL A 318 28.13 -11.43 23.19
CA VAL A 318 28.06 -12.25 21.96
C VAL A 318 26.76 -12.01 21.18
N GLY A 319 25.92 -11.06 21.61
CA GLY A 319 24.74 -10.64 20.86
C GLY A 319 25.06 -9.80 19.61
N MET A 320 24.00 -9.37 18.92
CA MET A 320 24.05 -8.60 17.69
C MET A 320 23.28 -7.28 17.87
N PRO A 321 23.83 -6.13 17.42
CA PRO A 321 23.11 -4.87 17.44
C PRO A 321 21.94 -4.89 16.47
N LEU A 322 20.83 -4.32 16.91
CA LEU A 322 19.76 -3.85 16.06
C LEU A 322 19.91 -2.33 15.90
N TYR A 323 20.02 -1.90 14.65
CA TYR A 323 20.19 -0.49 14.32
C TYR A 323 18.85 0.10 13.91
N LEU A 324 18.54 1.28 14.46
CA LEU A 324 17.31 2.01 14.11
C LEU A 324 17.45 2.77 12.78
N ASP A 325 18.69 3.02 12.36
CA ASP A 325 19.05 3.63 11.09
C ASP A 325 20.41 3.09 10.57
N ASP A 326 20.72 3.39 9.31
CA ASP A 326 21.95 2.93 8.65
C ASP A 326 23.23 3.64 9.11
N ARG A 327 23.13 4.68 9.95
CA ARG A 327 24.32 5.33 10.52
C ARG A 327 24.96 4.47 11.60
N ARG A 328 24.28 3.39 12.02
CA ARG A 328 24.70 2.47 13.08
C ARG A 328 25.06 3.22 14.35
N GLU A 329 24.37 4.34 14.58
CA GLU A 329 24.60 5.19 15.72
C GLU A 329 24.07 4.50 16.97
N LYS A 330 24.73 4.79 18.10
CA LYS A 330 24.22 4.39 19.41
C LYS A 330 22.82 4.97 19.64
N LEU A 331 22.05 4.31 20.48
CA LEU A 331 20.78 4.81 21.00
C LEU A 331 20.96 6.18 21.64
N GLY A 332 20.18 7.14 21.16
CA GLY A 332 19.98 8.43 21.82
C GLY A 332 19.07 8.32 23.05
N ALA A 333 18.74 9.47 23.66
CA ALA A 333 17.77 9.50 24.74
C ALA A 333 16.34 9.31 24.18
N TYR A 334 15.52 8.54 24.90
CA TYR A 334 14.11 8.32 24.61
C TYR A 334 13.27 8.60 25.86
N GLU A 335 12.14 9.27 25.66
CA GLU A 335 11.13 9.50 26.69
C GLU A 335 9.77 9.07 26.13
N ASN A 336 9.25 7.94 26.62
CA ASN A 336 7.96 7.38 26.22
C ASN A 336 7.79 7.20 24.69
N GLY A 337 8.88 6.82 24.00
CA GLY A 337 8.92 6.70 22.54
C GLY A 337 8.30 5.40 22.01
N VAL A 338 8.12 5.34 20.69
CA VAL A 338 7.81 4.11 19.96
C VAL A 338 8.96 3.80 19.01
N ILE A 339 9.47 2.58 19.07
CA ILE A 339 10.47 2.05 18.15
C ILE A 339 9.84 0.89 17.39
N ILE A 340 10.03 0.86 16.07
CA ILE A 340 9.79 -0.34 15.26
C ILE A 340 11.12 -0.68 14.61
N VAL A 341 11.58 -1.91 14.82
CA VAL A 341 12.89 -2.36 14.35
C VAL A 341 12.76 -3.72 13.67
N GLU A 342 13.39 -3.84 12.52
CA GLU A 342 13.49 -5.09 11.77
C GLU A 342 14.76 -5.85 12.16
N LEU A 343 14.64 -7.17 12.24
CA LEU A 343 15.76 -8.05 12.57
C LEU A 343 16.69 -8.24 11.38
N VAL A 344 17.97 -8.42 11.68
CA VAL A 344 19.04 -8.54 10.68
C VAL A 344 18.83 -9.74 9.74
N ASN A 345 19.10 -9.55 8.45
CA ASN A 345 19.09 -10.60 7.41
C ASN A 345 17.79 -11.43 7.32
N GLY A 346 16.63 -10.85 7.66
CA GLY A 346 15.35 -11.56 7.64
C GLY A 346 15.24 -12.67 8.71
N SER A 347 16.06 -12.60 9.77
CA SER A 347 15.96 -13.50 10.91
C SER A 347 14.61 -13.36 11.61
N LYS A 348 14.08 -14.46 12.15
CA LYS A 348 12.83 -14.44 12.90
C LYS A 348 13.06 -13.94 14.31
N ILE A 349 12.04 -13.33 14.90
CA ILE A 349 12.06 -12.92 16.31
C ILE A 349 12.40 -14.11 17.22
N THR A 350 11.84 -15.29 16.93
CA THR A 350 12.07 -16.52 17.69
C THR A 350 13.44 -17.16 17.48
N ASP A 351 14.27 -16.63 16.58
CA ASP A 351 15.67 -17.08 16.44
C ASP A 351 16.55 -16.54 17.59
N PHE A 352 16.04 -15.59 18.37
CA PHE A 352 16.71 -14.96 19.50
C PHE A 352 16.01 -15.30 20.82
N LYS A 353 16.77 -15.35 21.93
CA LYS A 353 16.27 -15.61 23.29
C LYS A 353 15.98 -14.35 24.08
N TRP A 354 16.51 -13.20 23.68
CA TRP A 354 16.32 -11.94 24.38
C TRP A 354 16.58 -10.74 23.47
N LEU A 355 15.98 -9.61 23.84
CA LEU A 355 16.25 -8.26 23.36
C LEU A 355 16.70 -7.41 24.55
N SER A 356 17.76 -6.64 24.41
CA SER A 356 18.40 -5.84 25.47
C SER A 356 18.73 -4.43 24.99
N VAL A 357 18.83 -3.48 25.90
CA VAL A 357 19.59 -2.24 25.73
C VAL A 357 21.00 -2.49 26.28
N TRP A 358 21.96 -2.70 25.39
CA TRP A 358 23.31 -3.15 25.73
C TRP A 358 24.34 -2.07 25.47
N CYS A 359 25.25 -1.83 26.42
CA CYS A 359 26.42 -0.99 26.19
C CYS A 359 27.62 -1.83 25.77
N VAL A 360 28.09 -1.62 24.54
CA VAL A 360 29.21 -2.36 23.96
C VAL A 360 30.53 -1.99 24.66
N GLU A 361 30.76 -0.69 24.90
CA GLU A 361 32.01 -0.23 25.52
C GLU A 361 32.24 -0.82 26.92
N PHE A 362 31.18 -0.98 27.71
CA PHE A 362 31.29 -1.49 29.08
C PHE A 362 30.89 -2.96 29.23
N GLU A 363 30.42 -3.60 28.16
CA GLU A 363 29.88 -4.97 28.17
C GLU A 363 28.83 -5.20 29.27
N VAL A 364 27.91 -4.25 29.42
CA VAL A 364 26.85 -4.28 30.46
C VAL A 364 25.47 -4.14 29.82
N ASP A 365 24.53 -4.92 30.34
CA ASP A 365 23.10 -4.84 30.06
C ASP A 365 22.43 -3.76 30.92
N PHE A 366 21.71 -2.84 30.30
CA PHE A 366 20.91 -1.82 30.99
C PHE A 366 19.45 -2.20 31.17
N GLY A 367 18.99 -3.22 30.45
CA GLY A 367 17.69 -3.81 30.61
C GLY A 367 17.32 -4.68 29.44
N TYR A 368 16.59 -5.76 29.70
CA TYR A 368 16.26 -6.75 28.69
C TYR A 368 14.85 -7.32 28.85
N VAL A 369 14.38 -7.94 27.78
CA VAL A 369 13.18 -8.78 27.74
C VAL A 369 13.57 -10.13 27.15
N ASN A 370 13.01 -11.21 27.70
CA ASN A 370 13.21 -12.55 27.15
C ASN A 370 12.22 -12.80 26.02
N ILE A 371 12.70 -13.37 24.92
CA ILE A 371 11.90 -13.81 23.78
C ILE A 371 11.71 -15.31 23.90
N SER A 372 10.46 -15.76 23.97
CA SER A 372 10.17 -17.19 23.94
C SER A 372 10.41 -17.75 22.54
N ALA A 373 11.16 -18.86 22.44
CA ALA A 373 11.33 -19.59 21.18
C ALA A 373 10.00 -20.13 20.60
N ASN A 374 8.92 -20.12 21.38
CA ASN A 374 7.59 -20.56 20.97
C ASN A 374 6.59 -19.39 20.96
N LEU A 375 7.09 -18.16 20.92
CA LEU A 375 6.26 -16.99 20.67
C LEU A 375 5.55 -17.20 19.31
N ALA A 376 4.22 -17.23 19.33
CA ALA A 376 3.44 -17.31 18.12
C ALA A 376 3.56 -15.95 17.39
N LEU A 377 4.34 -15.91 16.31
CA LEU A 377 4.57 -14.69 15.56
C LEU A 377 3.39 -14.38 14.65
N PRO A 378 2.95 -13.12 14.56
CA PRO A 378 1.84 -12.76 13.71
C PRO A 378 2.13 -12.98 12.23
N ASP A 379 1.13 -13.42 11.48
CA ASP A 379 1.19 -13.57 10.03
C ASP A 379 -0.20 -13.35 9.42
N LYS A 380 -0.26 -13.11 8.11
CA LYS A 380 -1.54 -13.00 7.40
C LYS A 380 -2.36 -14.28 7.59
N ALA A 381 -3.66 -14.13 7.80
CA ALA A 381 -4.57 -15.25 7.98
C ALA A 381 -5.37 -15.52 6.70
N ASP A 382 -5.39 -16.77 6.25
CA ASP A 382 -6.26 -17.22 5.16
C ASP A 382 -7.63 -17.62 5.72
N LEU A 383 -8.68 -16.90 5.31
CA LEU A 383 -10.05 -17.20 5.68
C LEU A 383 -10.71 -18.21 4.72
N GLY A 384 -10.04 -18.56 3.62
CA GLY A 384 -10.54 -19.44 2.58
C GLY A 384 -11.29 -18.72 1.45
N PRO A 385 -11.86 -19.46 0.49
CA PRO A 385 -12.53 -18.91 -0.67
C PRO A 385 -13.84 -18.19 -0.29
N LEU A 386 -14.19 -17.15 -1.04
CA LEU A 386 -15.49 -16.50 -0.94
C LEU A 386 -16.51 -17.26 -1.81
N PRO A 387 -17.51 -17.95 -1.21
CA PRO A 387 -18.48 -18.73 -1.97
C PRO A 387 -19.48 -17.84 -2.71
N THR A 388 -19.91 -18.30 -3.89
CA THR A 388 -20.96 -17.62 -4.67
C THR A 388 -22.34 -17.91 -4.12
N LEU A 389 -23.04 -16.86 -3.68
CA LEU A 389 -24.48 -16.93 -3.39
C LEU A 389 -25.29 -16.27 -4.51
N ALA A 390 -24.84 -15.13 -5.03
CA ALA A 390 -25.49 -14.42 -6.13
C ALA A 390 -24.47 -13.59 -6.93
N HIS A 391 -24.91 -13.11 -8.10
CA HIS A 391 -24.20 -12.08 -8.87
C HIS A 391 -22.75 -12.41 -9.23
N GLU A 392 -22.46 -13.70 -9.42
CA GLU A 392 -21.11 -14.22 -9.71
C GLU A 392 -20.03 -13.78 -8.69
N VAL A 393 -20.44 -13.37 -7.48
CA VAL A 393 -19.51 -13.04 -6.41
C VAL A 393 -18.68 -14.26 -6.05
N LYS A 394 -17.36 -14.16 -6.16
CA LYS A 394 -16.41 -15.17 -5.66
C LYS A 394 -15.02 -14.58 -5.57
N ALA A 395 -14.20 -15.22 -4.75
CA ALA A 395 -12.76 -15.01 -4.66
C ALA A 395 -12.11 -16.37 -4.39
N ASP A 396 -10.92 -16.59 -4.94
CA ASP A 396 -10.18 -17.84 -4.70
C ASP A 396 -9.75 -17.97 -3.24
N ALA A 397 -9.44 -16.84 -2.59
CA ALA A 397 -9.14 -16.75 -1.18
C ALA A 397 -9.43 -15.34 -0.66
N VAL A 398 -9.75 -15.24 0.64
CA VAL A 398 -9.85 -13.99 1.39
C VAL A 398 -8.82 -14.02 2.51
N PHE A 399 -7.87 -13.09 2.51
CA PHE A 399 -6.87 -12.96 3.56
C PHE A 399 -7.18 -11.80 4.50
N VAL A 400 -6.84 -11.95 5.77
CA VAL A 400 -6.62 -10.83 6.70
C VAL A 400 -5.12 -10.54 6.70
N LEU A 401 -4.74 -9.34 6.24
CA LEU A 401 -3.33 -8.95 6.13
C LEU A 401 -2.79 -8.36 7.43
N ASP A 402 -3.63 -7.62 8.13
CA ASP A 402 -3.33 -6.93 9.38
C ASP A 402 -4.64 -6.67 10.16
N SER A 403 -4.56 -6.00 11.30
CA SER A 403 -5.72 -5.72 12.14
C SER A 403 -6.82 -4.84 11.52
N LYS A 404 -6.69 -4.37 10.27
CA LYS A 404 -7.71 -3.59 9.56
C LYS A 404 -7.99 -4.02 8.11
N THR A 405 -7.11 -4.79 7.47
CA THR A 405 -7.12 -4.96 6.01
C THR A 405 -7.46 -6.39 5.59
N PHE A 406 -8.47 -6.52 4.73
CA PHE A 406 -8.81 -7.74 3.99
C PHE A 406 -8.26 -7.68 2.55
N LEU A 407 -7.84 -8.82 2.02
CA LEU A 407 -7.45 -9.00 0.61
C LEU A 407 -8.29 -10.12 -0.01
N PHE A 408 -9.05 -9.79 -1.04
CA PHE A 408 -9.78 -10.72 -1.89
C PHE A 408 -8.92 -11.05 -3.10
N VAL A 409 -8.55 -12.33 -3.26
CA VAL A 409 -7.70 -12.79 -4.36
C VAL A 409 -8.58 -13.28 -5.51
N ASN A 410 -8.29 -12.81 -6.72
CA ASN A 410 -9.01 -13.21 -7.95
C ASN A 410 -10.55 -13.03 -7.80
N PHE A 411 -10.97 -11.81 -7.41
CA PHE A 411 -12.36 -11.47 -7.12
C PHE A 411 -13.19 -11.28 -8.40
N PHE A 412 -14.41 -11.83 -8.40
CA PHE A 412 -15.41 -11.71 -9.47
C PHE A 412 -16.70 -11.12 -8.90
N TYR A 413 -17.41 -10.34 -9.73
CA TYR A 413 -18.74 -9.81 -9.46
C TYR A 413 -19.35 -9.26 -10.75
N ASP A 414 -20.61 -9.60 -11.05
CA ASP A 414 -21.28 -9.26 -12.32
C ASP A 414 -21.71 -7.79 -12.45
N GLY A 415 -21.58 -6.98 -11.40
CA GLY A 415 -21.93 -5.56 -11.40
C GLY A 415 -23.43 -5.24 -11.32
N GLN A 416 -24.32 -6.22 -11.19
CA GLN A 416 -25.78 -6.02 -11.32
C GLN A 416 -26.47 -5.55 -10.03
N GLY A 417 -25.81 -5.68 -8.88
CA GLY A 417 -26.32 -5.15 -7.62
C GLY A 417 -26.24 -3.62 -7.58
N PRO A 418 -27.36 -2.92 -7.34
CA PRO A 418 -27.46 -1.47 -7.50
C PRO A 418 -26.78 -0.66 -6.39
N ASP A 419 -26.52 -1.29 -5.23
CA ASP A 419 -25.97 -0.64 -4.03
C ASP A 419 -25.13 -1.65 -3.22
N THR A 420 -24.13 -2.23 -3.87
CA THR A 420 -23.32 -3.34 -3.35
C THR A 420 -22.06 -2.83 -2.67
N TYR A 421 -21.66 -3.38 -1.53
CA TYR A 421 -20.45 -3.00 -0.79
C TYR A 421 -19.67 -4.24 -0.38
N PHE A 422 -18.36 -4.09 -0.21
CA PHE A 422 -17.65 -4.96 0.74
C PHE A 422 -18.16 -4.62 2.13
N TRP A 423 -18.48 -5.63 2.93
CA TRP A 423 -19.34 -5.47 4.10
C TRP A 423 -18.83 -6.36 5.23
N VAL A 424 -18.97 -5.90 6.46
CA VAL A 424 -18.55 -6.63 7.66
C VAL A 424 -19.58 -6.47 8.76
N GLY A 425 -19.55 -7.33 9.75
CA GLY A 425 -20.41 -7.20 10.93
C GLY A 425 -19.96 -8.17 12.01
N ASN A 426 -20.63 -8.10 13.16
CA ASN A 426 -20.31 -8.88 14.36
C ASN A 426 -21.37 -9.93 14.70
N THR A 427 -22.30 -10.19 13.78
CA THR A 427 -23.35 -11.19 13.93
C THR A 427 -22.94 -12.54 13.35
N VAL A 428 -23.76 -13.58 13.58
CA VAL A 428 -23.44 -14.94 13.12
C VAL A 428 -23.51 -15.05 11.58
N ASP A 429 -24.35 -14.24 10.94
CA ASP A 429 -24.58 -14.22 9.50
C ASP A 429 -24.66 -12.77 9.01
N PRO A 430 -24.26 -12.46 7.77
CA PRO A 430 -24.38 -11.12 7.24
C PRO A 430 -25.82 -10.58 7.30
N ASP A 431 -25.95 -9.35 7.80
CA ASP A 431 -27.23 -8.66 7.91
C ASP A 431 -27.15 -7.17 7.56
N GLU A 432 -28.31 -6.51 7.56
CA GLU A 432 -28.49 -5.11 7.17
C GLU A 432 -27.83 -4.08 8.10
N ASN A 433 -27.40 -4.49 9.29
CA ASN A 433 -26.75 -3.63 10.29
C ASN A 433 -25.22 -3.71 10.25
N GLY A 434 -24.65 -4.44 9.28
CA GLY A 434 -23.21 -4.43 9.07
C GLY A 434 -22.68 -3.08 8.58
N TYR A 435 -21.37 -3.03 8.38
CA TYR A 435 -20.62 -1.83 8.03
C TYR A 435 -19.95 -2.02 6.68
N PRO A 436 -20.03 -1.02 5.77
CA PRO A 436 -19.33 -1.11 4.51
C PRO A 436 -17.83 -0.81 4.71
N LEU A 437 -16.99 -1.49 3.93
CA LEU A 437 -15.54 -1.32 3.93
C LEU A 437 -15.10 -0.35 2.84
N LYS A 438 -14.00 0.35 3.10
CA LYS A 438 -13.31 1.14 2.09
C LYS A 438 -12.45 0.21 1.23
N TRP A 439 -12.74 0.12 -0.06
CA TRP A 439 -12.01 -0.77 -0.97
C TRP A 439 -11.24 -0.05 -2.09
N LYS A 440 -11.38 1.28 -2.17
CA LYS A 440 -10.70 2.13 -3.14
C LYS A 440 -9.84 3.17 -2.41
N GLU A 441 -8.57 3.24 -2.77
CA GLU A 441 -7.62 4.21 -2.21
C GLU A 441 -7.91 5.61 -2.79
N GLY A 442 -7.68 6.67 -2.00
CA GLY A 442 -7.90 8.07 -2.40
C GLY A 442 -9.32 8.62 -2.20
N ASP A 443 -10.33 7.76 -2.06
CA ASP A 443 -11.67 8.20 -1.70
C ASP A 443 -11.79 8.28 -0.16
N ASN A 444 -12.12 9.47 0.35
CA ASN A 444 -12.47 9.65 1.78
C ASN A 444 -13.90 9.19 2.10
N GLN A 445 -14.59 8.60 1.11
CA GLN A 445 -15.96 8.13 1.21
C GLN A 445 -16.02 6.65 0.88
N ILE A 446 -16.85 5.93 1.63
CA ILE A 446 -17.17 4.53 1.34
C ILE A 446 -18.17 4.54 0.18
N ILE A 447 -17.80 3.89 -0.93
CA ILE A 447 -18.59 3.86 -2.17
C ILE A 447 -19.04 2.44 -2.50
N PRO A 448 -20.20 2.28 -3.16
CA PRO A 448 -20.60 0.98 -3.66
C PRO A 448 -19.60 0.43 -4.68
N VAL A 449 -19.46 -0.89 -4.69
CA VAL A 449 -18.87 -1.76 -5.71
C VAL A 449 -19.72 -1.63 -6.99
N GLY A 450 -19.69 -0.46 -7.63
CA GLY A 450 -20.51 -0.09 -8.78
C GLY A 450 -19.93 -0.52 -10.13
N ARG A 451 -19.07 -1.55 -10.14
CA ARG A 451 -18.41 -2.07 -11.35
C ARG A 451 -18.33 -3.59 -11.36
N VAL A 452 -18.16 -4.14 -12.56
CA VAL A 452 -17.88 -5.56 -12.77
C VAL A 452 -16.45 -5.86 -12.32
N PHE A 453 -16.25 -7.01 -11.68
CA PHE A 453 -14.94 -7.60 -11.41
C PHE A 453 -14.82 -8.94 -12.12
N SER A 454 -13.66 -9.19 -12.74
CA SER A 454 -13.43 -10.41 -13.54
C SER A 454 -12.06 -11.02 -13.24
N GLY A 455 -11.75 -11.21 -11.96
CA GLY A 455 -10.53 -11.85 -11.49
C GLY A 455 -9.44 -10.91 -10.97
N GLU A 456 -9.83 -9.79 -10.36
CA GLU A 456 -8.89 -8.80 -9.83
C GLU A 456 -8.63 -9.02 -8.33
N ASN A 457 -7.44 -8.68 -7.84
CA ASN A 457 -7.21 -8.61 -6.40
C ASN A 457 -7.79 -7.31 -5.85
N VAL A 458 -8.56 -7.40 -4.76
CA VAL A 458 -9.19 -6.24 -4.13
C VAL A 458 -8.82 -6.19 -2.67
N THR A 459 -8.33 -5.05 -2.20
CA THR A 459 -8.16 -4.81 -0.76
C THR A 459 -9.36 -4.04 -0.23
N ALA A 460 -9.86 -4.43 0.93
CA ALA A 460 -10.92 -3.71 1.62
C ALA A 460 -10.50 -3.48 3.07
N ARG A 461 -10.64 -2.25 3.55
CA ARG A 461 -10.14 -1.80 4.84
C ARG A 461 -11.28 -1.34 5.74
N LEU A 462 -11.16 -1.72 7.00
CA LEU A 462 -11.99 -1.24 8.10
C LEU A 462 -11.73 0.23 8.40
N ALA A 463 -12.71 0.88 9.02
CA ALA A 463 -12.57 2.27 9.41
C ALA A 463 -11.52 2.50 10.51
N PRO A 464 -11.07 3.75 10.73
CA PRO A 464 -10.04 4.07 11.73
C PRO A 464 -10.38 3.61 13.15
N ASP A 465 -11.67 3.56 13.52
CA ASP A 465 -12.17 3.15 14.84
C ASP A 465 -12.54 1.66 14.95
N MET A 466 -12.34 0.88 13.88
CA MET A 466 -12.62 -0.57 13.85
C MET A 466 -11.35 -1.37 13.58
N THR A 467 -11.30 -2.58 14.13
CA THR A 467 -10.32 -3.61 13.83
C THR A 467 -11.02 -4.89 13.42
N ILE A 468 -10.29 -5.83 12.85
CA ILE A 468 -10.84 -7.15 12.50
C ILE A 468 -11.37 -7.88 13.75
N PHE A 469 -10.90 -7.51 14.94
CA PHE A 469 -11.37 -8.10 16.19
C PHE A 469 -12.81 -7.69 16.54
N ASP A 470 -13.33 -6.65 15.88
CA ASP A 470 -14.69 -6.15 16.06
C ASP A 470 -15.70 -6.83 15.11
N VAL A 471 -15.27 -7.75 14.25
CA VAL A 471 -16.09 -8.35 13.19
C VAL A 471 -15.90 -9.87 13.11
N THR A 472 -16.97 -10.58 12.75
CA THR A 472 -17.06 -12.05 12.71
C THR A 472 -17.28 -12.60 11.29
N TYR A 473 -17.53 -11.71 10.33
CA TYR A 473 -17.62 -12.05 8.91
C TYR A 473 -17.15 -10.89 8.03
N VAL A 474 -16.79 -11.24 6.80
CA VAL A 474 -16.64 -10.29 5.70
C VAL A 474 -17.44 -10.79 4.50
N SER A 475 -18.17 -9.91 3.82
CA SER A 475 -19.11 -10.24 2.77
C SER A 475 -19.14 -9.21 1.64
N VAL A 476 -19.88 -9.56 0.59
CA VAL A 476 -20.31 -8.64 -0.46
C VAL A 476 -21.83 -8.49 -0.34
N TRP A 477 -22.28 -7.33 0.09
CA TRP A 477 -23.67 -7.11 0.48
C TRP A 477 -24.32 -6.02 -0.36
N CYS A 478 -25.54 -6.25 -0.84
CA CYS A 478 -26.35 -5.20 -1.45
C CYS A 478 -27.26 -4.56 -0.40
N GLN A 479 -26.97 -3.30 -0.05
CA GLN A 479 -27.69 -2.56 0.98
C GLN A 479 -29.13 -2.27 0.56
N GLN A 480 -29.36 -1.86 -0.68
CA GLN A 480 -30.72 -1.60 -1.19
C GLN A 480 -31.59 -2.87 -1.20
N ALA A 481 -31.03 -4.02 -1.61
CA ALA A 481 -31.77 -5.27 -1.67
C ALA A 481 -31.86 -5.99 -0.32
N LYS A 482 -30.98 -5.65 0.63
CA LYS A 482 -30.78 -6.35 1.91
C LYS A 482 -30.44 -7.84 1.71
N VAL A 483 -29.54 -8.10 0.76
CA VAL A 483 -29.16 -9.46 0.35
C VAL A 483 -27.64 -9.59 0.36
N ASP A 484 -27.17 -10.71 0.92
CA ASP A 484 -25.79 -11.15 0.86
C ASP A 484 -25.50 -11.87 -0.46
N PHE A 485 -24.44 -11.46 -1.16
CA PHE A 485 -24.00 -12.07 -2.42
C PHE A 485 -22.89 -13.11 -2.21
N GLY A 486 -22.27 -13.12 -1.03
CA GLY A 486 -21.25 -14.08 -0.64
C GLY A 486 -20.48 -13.58 0.57
N HIS A 487 -20.17 -14.47 1.50
CA HIS A 487 -19.44 -14.13 2.73
C HIS A 487 -18.49 -15.24 3.18
N VAL A 488 -17.50 -14.84 3.98
CA VAL A 488 -16.67 -15.74 4.78
C VAL A 488 -16.83 -15.37 6.25
N LYS A 489 -17.03 -16.38 7.09
CA LYS A 489 -17.10 -16.23 8.54
C LYS A 489 -15.77 -16.60 9.16
N PHE A 490 -15.40 -15.92 10.23
CA PHE A 490 -14.18 -16.21 10.97
C PHE A 490 -14.35 -15.90 12.44
N SER A 491 -13.51 -16.51 13.26
CA SER A 491 -13.44 -16.25 14.69
C SER A 491 -12.27 -15.30 14.93
N PRO A 492 -12.51 -13.99 15.07
CA PRO A 492 -11.44 -12.99 15.18
C PRO A 492 -10.45 -13.28 16.31
N GLN A 493 -10.95 -13.87 17.40
CA GLN A 493 -10.17 -14.21 18.58
C GLN A 493 -9.13 -15.32 18.37
N LEU A 494 -9.20 -16.04 17.26
CA LEU A 494 -8.23 -17.07 16.87
C LEU A 494 -7.15 -16.54 15.90
N LEU A 495 -7.26 -15.28 15.48
CA LEU A 495 -6.36 -14.70 14.50
C LEU A 495 -5.11 -14.13 15.19
N ASN A 496 -3.95 -14.68 14.85
CA ASN A 496 -2.65 -14.09 15.20
C ASN A 496 -2.08 -13.36 13.98
N ILE A 497 -2.53 -12.12 13.81
CA ILE A 497 -2.26 -11.31 12.61
C ILE A 497 -1.45 -10.06 12.93
N PRO A 498 -0.73 -9.47 11.97
CA PRO A 498 0.05 -8.27 12.21
C PRO A 498 -0.81 -7.08 12.67
N PRO A 499 -0.27 -6.16 13.49
CA PRO A 499 -0.94 -4.91 13.78
C PRO A 499 -0.93 -4.00 12.55
N PHE A 500 -2.03 -3.26 12.36
CA PHE A 500 -2.09 -2.22 11.35
C PHE A 500 -1.22 -1.04 11.76
N LEU A 501 -0.08 -0.85 11.10
CA LEU A 501 0.88 0.23 11.41
C LEU A 501 0.48 1.61 10.83
N GLY A 502 -0.75 1.79 10.33
CA GLY A 502 -1.19 3.09 9.79
C GLY A 502 -0.63 3.47 8.42
N MET A 503 0.16 2.61 7.77
CA MET A 503 0.97 2.96 6.59
C MET A 503 0.21 3.08 5.25
N GLY A 504 -1.11 3.32 5.29
CA GLY A 504 -1.93 3.36 4.08
C GLY A 504 -3.13 4.30 4.09
N GLU A 505 -3.34 5.11 5.13
CA GLU A 505 -4.32 6.20 5.11
C GLU A 505 -3.61 7.50 5.49
N MET A 506 -3.42 8.38 4.49
CA MET A 506 -2.98 9.77 4.62
C MET A 506 -1.98 10.07 5.77
N SER A 507 -0.70 9.86 5.49
CA SER A 507 0.37 10.61 6.14
C SER A 507 1.49 10.79 5.13
N GLU A 508 1.96 12.02 4.95
CA GLU A 508 3.04 12.37 4.03
C GLU A 508 4.23 11.44 4.23
N TYR A 509 4.73 10.86 3.14
CA TYR A 509 6.11 10.44 3.14
C TYR A 509 6.96 11.66 3.56
N PRO A 510 7.88 11.51 4.52
CA PRO A 510 8.63 12.63 5.11
C PRO A 510 9.52 13.35 4.08
N ASN A 511 9.74 12.72 2.94
CA ASN A 511 10.51 13.27 1.84
C ASN A 511 9.70 13.22 0.54
N CYS A 512 9.84 14.28 -0.25
CA CYS A 512 9.24 14.39 -1.57
C CYS A 512 10.16 15.14 -2.54
N ALA A 513 10.11 14.73 -3.80
CA ALA A 513 10.60 15.48 -4.94
C ALA A 513 9.53 15.56 -6.03
N VAL A 514 9.35 16.75 -6.60
CA VAL A 514 8.50 16.99 -7.78
C VAL A 514 9.39 17.00 -9.01
N MET A 515 9.14 16.08 -9.95
CA MET A 515 9.94 15.90 -11.17
C MET A 515 9.33 16.70 -12.32
N ILE A 516 8.00 16.67 -12.38
CA ILE A 516 7.19 17.45 -13.30
C ILE A 516 6.00 17.98 -12.50
N ASP A 517 5.86 19.30 -12.44
CA ASP A 517 4.77 19.97 -11.75
C ASP A 517 3.41 19.42 -12.20
N ASP A 518 2.58 19.05 -11.22
CA ASP A 518 1.25 18.44 -11.42
C ASP A 518 1.20 17.19 -12.32
N GLU A 519 2.33 16.52 -12.59
CA GLU A 519 2.34 15.32 -13.44
C GLU A 519 3.16 14.16 -12.90
N PHE A 520 4.30 14.40 -12.24
CA PHE A 520 5.15 13.33 -11.73
C PHE A 520 5.92 13.79 -10.49
N GLN A 521 5.76 13.03 -9.40
CA GLN A 521 6.49 13.22 -8.16
C GLN A 521 6.92 11.86 -7.57
N ALA A 522 8.02 11.86 -6.83
CA ALA A 522 8.45 10.74 -5.99
C ALA A 522 8.40 11.16 -4.53
N SER A 523 7.86 10.31 -3.68
CA SER A 523 7.79 10.54 -2.24
C SER A 523 8.27 9.30 -1.51
N TRP A 524 9.11 9.42 -0.50
CA TRP A 524 9.76 8.26 0.11
C TRP A 524 9.99 8.39 1.62
N MET A 525 10.14 7.24 2.26
CA MET A 525 10.57 7.11 3.66
C MET A 525 11.68 6.08 3.74
N ILE A 526 12.57 6.28 4.71
CA ILE A 526 13.65 5.34 5.01
C ILE A 526 13.30 4.66 6.33
N SER A 527 13.45 3.34 6.37
CA SER A 527 13.26 2.52 7.57
C SER A 527 14.37 1.48 7.64
N GLY A 528 15.26 1.61 8.63
CA GLY A 528 16.47 0.80 8.70
C GLY A 528 17.32 0.92 7.42
N SER A 529 17.64 -0.23 6.81
CA SER A 529 18.40 -0.34 5.56
C SER A 529 17.57 -0.31 4.29
N SER A 530 16.26 -0.06 4.41
CA SER A 530 15.33 -0.08 3.29
C SER A 530 14.77 1.30 3.03
N ILE A 531 14.51 1.59 1.76
CA ILE A 531 13.78 2.77 1.32
C ILE A 531 12.48 2.33 0.65
N GLN A 532 11.37 2.89 1.13
CA GLN A 532 10.07 2.75 0.48
C GLN A 532 9.80 4.00 -0.34
N ILE A 533 9.58 3.83 -1.63
CA ILE A 533 9.38 4.91 -2.60
C ILE A 533 7.99 4.77 -3.21
N ARG A 534 7.24 5.87 -3.22
CA ARG A 534 6.02 6.04 -3.99
C ARG A 534 6.25 6.96 -5.17
N LEU A 535 6.06 6.44 -6.38
CA LEU A 535 6.01 7.22 -7.61
C LEU A 535 4.56 7.55 -7.93
N SER A 536 4.22 8.82 -8.03
CA SER A 536 2.87 9.29 -8.34
C SER A 536 2.88 10.07 -9.65
N GLY A 537 2.01 9.74 -10.59
CA GLY A 537 1.92 10.54 -11.81
C GLY A 537 0.72 10.32 -12.72
N ARG A 538 0.53 11.27 -13.64
CA ARG A 538 -0.50 11.28 -14.69
C ARG A 538 -0.09 10.41 -15.87
N VAL A 539 0.04 9.11 -15.63
CA VAL A 539 0.35 8.08 -16.64
C VAL A 539 -0.84 7.17 -16.84
N GLY A 540 -1.03 6.61 -18.04
CA GLY A 540 -2.03 5.60 -18.43
C GLY A 540 -1.62 4.15 -18.18
N LYS A 541 -2.45 3.18 -18.61
CA LYS A 541 -2.04 1.77 -18.75
C LYS A 541 -0.93 1.67 -19.80
N GLU A 542 -0.01 0.73 -19.62
CA GLU A 542 1.18 0.54 -20.46
C GLU A 542 2.06 1.80 -20.56
N GLN A 543 1.97 2.69 -19.58
CA GLN A 543 2.88 3.82 -19.41
C GLN A 543 3.63 3.68 -18.09
N TYR A 544 4.94 3.90 -18.15
CA TYR A 544 5.82 3.73 -17.02
C TYR A 544 6.28 5.05 -16.43
N LEU A 545 6.55 5.01 -15.13
CA LEU A 545 7.40 5.96 -14.40
C LEU A 545 8.70 5.24 -14.06
N ALA A 546 9.84 5.90 -14.26
CA ALA A 546 11.15 5.41 -13.86
C ALA A 546 11.82 6.40 -12.92
N PHE A 547 12.52 5.90 -11.90
CA PHE A 547 13.21 6.73 -10.92
C PHE A 547 14.35 5.95 -10.24
N GLY A 548 15.52 6.58 -10.10
CA GLY A 548 16.65 6.01 -9.38
C GLY A 548 17.95 6.81 -9.52
N VAL A 549 19.07 6.19 -9.17
CA VAL A 549 20.39 6.85 -9.08
C VAL A 549 21.02 7.00 -10.46
N SER A 550 21.56 8.20 -10.73
CA SER A 550 22.24 8.53 -11.99
C SER A 550 23.45 7.63 -12.26
N GLY A 551 23.72 7.38 -13.53
CA GLY A 551 24.94 6.71 -13.98
C GLY A 551 26.22 7.50 -13.74
N SER A 552 26.12 8.78 -13.41
CA SER A 552 27.26 9.65 -13.09
C SER A 552 27.09 10.31 -11.72
N THR A 553 28.20 10.44 -11.00
CA THR A 553 28.28 11.17 -9.73
C THR A 553 28.45 12.68 -9.90
N THR A 554 28.57 13.18 -11.14
CA THR A 554 28.86 14.59 -11.44
C THR A 554 27.79 15.29 -12.27
N ARG A 555 26.79 14.54 -12.77
CA ARG A 555 25.66 15.04 -13.58
C ARG A 555 24.56 13.99 -13.65
N THR A 556 23.34 14.38 -14.02
CA THR A 556 22.28 13.42 -14.38
C THR A 556 22.62 12.76 -15.72
N LEU A 557 22.79 11.45 -15.72
CA LEU A 557 23.22 10.67 -16.88
C LEU A 557 22.48 9.33 -16.92
N MET A 558 21.67 9.11 -17.97
CA MET A 558 20.97 7.85 -18.20
C MET A 558 21.94 6.66 -18.26
N ASP A 559 23.01 6.77 -19.06
CA ASP A 559 23.98 5.68 -19.26
C ASP A 559 24.65 5.31 -17.93
N GLY A 560 24.49 4.06 -17.54
CA GLY A 560 24.94 3.47 -16.29
C GLY A 560 24.03 3.74 -15.09
N SER A 561 22.83 4.30 -15.24
CA SER A 561 21.87 4.49 -14.13
C SER A 561 21.28 3.17 -13.64
N ASP A 562 20.93 3.14 -12.36
CA ASP A 562 20.13 2.10 -11.71
C ASP A 562 18.79 2.76 -11.38
N VAL A 563 17.70 2.23 -11.92
CA VAL A 563 16.36 2.79 -11.75
C VAL A 563 15.32 1.69 -11.53
N ALA A 564 14.35 1.97 -10.66
CA ALA A 564 13.12 1.21 -10.63
C ALA A 564 12.18 1.69 -11.74
N VAL A 565 11.51 0.77 -12.42
CA VAL A 565 10.48 1.06 -13.43
C VAL A 565 9.15 0.51 -12.94
N VAL A 566 8.12 1.36 -12.92
CA VAL A 566 6.76 0.99 -12.47
C VAL A 566 5.71 1.32 -13.53
N TRP A 567 4.73 0.43 -13.73
CA TRP A 567 3.60 0.65 -14.64
C TRP A 567 2.39 -0.22 -14.31
N GLU A 568 1.22 0.17 -14.80
CA GLU A 568 0.02 -0.69 -14.82
C GLU A 568 -0.08 -1.37 -16.19
N LYS A 569 -0.15 -2.70 -16.21
CA LYS A 569 -0.34 -3.51 -17.43
C LYS A 569 -1.76 -3.40 -17.96
N GLN A 570 -1.95 -3.85 -19.19
CA GLN A 570 -3.25 -3.80 -19.87
C GLN A 570 -4.32 -4.59 -19.11
N ASP A 571 -3.94 -5.72 -18.51
CA ASP A 571 -4.79 -6.57 -17.65
C ASP A 571 -5.01 -6.02 -16.23
N GLY A 572 -4.38 -4.88 -15.88
CA GLY A 572 -4.48 -4.27 -14.56
C GLY A 572 -3.45 -4.75 -13.53
N THR A 573 -2.60 -5.73 -13.88
CA THR A 573 -1.48 -6.13 -13.00
C THR A 573 -0.40 -5.05 -12.97
N ILE A 574 0.40 -5.00 -11.91
CA ILE A 574 1.41 -3.97 -11.71
C ILE A 574 2.80 -4.51 -12.04
N GLY A 575 3.53 -3.79 -12.89
CA GLY A 575 4.97 -4.00 -13.08
C GLY A 575 5.73 -3.10 -12.10
N VAL A 576 6.64 -3.70 -11.34
CA VAL A 576 7.68 -3.03 -10.55
C VAL A 576 8.93 -3.86 -10.79
N VAL A 577 9.93 -3.28 -11.47
CA VAL A 577 11.08 -4.05 -11.95
C VAL A 577 12.34 -3.20 -11.86
N ASP A 578 13.43 -3.81 -11.43
CA ASP A 578 14.76 -3.19 -11.39
C ASP A 578 15.42 -3.13 -12.76
N TYR A 579 15.99 -1.97 -13.10
CA TYR A 579 16.56 -1.70 -14.42
C TYR A 579 17.94 -1.06 -14.34
N ASN A 580 18.89 -1.72 -15.00
CA ASN A 580 20.20 -1.21 -15.31
C ASN A 580 20.26 -0.60 -16.73
N LEU A 581 20.52 0.70 -16.79
CA LEU A 581 20.49 1.48 -18.03
C LEU A 581 21.87 1.58 -18.68
N GLN A 582 22.39 0.50 -19.28
CA GLN A 582 23.74 0.45 -19.85
C GLN A 582 23.99 1.46 -20.99
N SER A 583 22.98 1.74 -21.82
CA SER A 583 23.09 2.67 -22.95
C SER A 583 21.72 3.10 -23.50
N LYS A 584 21.69 4.18 -24.28
CA LYS A 584 20.47 4.73 -24.92
C LYS A 584 19.89 3.91 -26.07
N GLN A 585 19.68 2.60 -25.87
CA GLN A 585 19.11 1.68 -26.86
C GLN A 585 18.21 0.60 -26.25
N GLN A 586 17.45 -0.09 -27.10
CA GLN A 586 16.53 -1.16 -26.69
C GLN A 586 17.29 -2.25 -25.93
N CYS A 587 16.64 -2.87 -24.94
CA CYS A 587 17.18 -4.09 -24.33
C CYS A 587 17.25 -5.21 -25.37
N THR A 588 18.46 -5.50 -25.83
CA THR A 588 18.70 -6.37 -26.98
C THR A 588 19.95 -7.22 -26.75
N VAL A 589 19.98 -8.39 -27.42
CA VAL A 589 21.14 -9.27 -27.43
C VAL A 589 22.00 -8.96 -28.65
N ARG A 590 23.30 -8.74 -28.44
CA ARG A 590 24.31 -8.56 -29.49
C ARG A 590 24.61 -9.88 -30.20
N GLY A 591 25.27 -9.82 -31.36
CA GLY A 591 25.65 -11.01 -32.13
C GLY A 591 26.59 -12.00 -31.41
N ASN A 592 27.19 -11.59 -30.29
CA ASN A 592 28.01 -12.43 -29.40
C ASN A 592 27.22 -13.04 -28.21
N GLY A 593 25.92 -12.79 -28.12
CA GLY A 593 25.06 -13.29 -27.03
C GLY A 593 24.96 -12.39 -25.80
N GLU A 594 25.62 -11.22 -25.78
CA GLU A 594 25.58 -10.30 -24.63
C GLU A 594 24.40 -9.33 -24.71
N TRP A 595 23.75 -9.08 -23.57
CA TRP A 595 22.69 -8.07 -23.45
C TRP A 595 23.25 -6.65 -23.43
N VAL A 596 22.48 -5.69 -23.92
CA VAL A 596 22.82 -4.27 -23.89
C VAL A 596 21.55 -3.41 -24.03
N GLY A 597 21.55 -2.22 -23.42
CA GLY A 597 20.48 -1.23 -23.56
C GLY A 597 19.87 -0.86 -22.22
N ALA A 598 18.62 -0.38 -22.24
CA ALA A 598 17.79 -0.18 -21.05
C ALA A 598 17.09 -1.49 -20.69
N CYS A 599 17.68 -2.26 -19.79
CA CYS A 599 17.37 -3.67 -19.55
C CYS A 599 17.05 -3.92 -18.07
N GLU A 600 16.27 -4.97 -17.83
CA GLU A 600 15.99 -5.51 -16.49
C GLU A 600 17.26 -6.16 -15.91
N ASP A 601 17.53 -6.03 -14.63
CA ASP A 601 18.79 -6.52 -14.03
C ASP A 601 18.99 -8.03 -14.19
N THR A 602 17.89 -8.77 -14.14
CA THR A 602 17.87 -10.23 -14.32
C THR A 602 18.47 -10.69 -15.65
N VAL A 603 18.44 -9.86 -16.71
CA VAL A 603 19.07 -10.25 -17.99
C VAL A 603 20.59 -10.18 -17.96
N PHE A 604 21.17 -9.48 -16.98
CA PHE A 604 22.60 -9.38 -16.74
C PHE A 604 23.08 -10.30 -15.61
N ASN A 605 22.23 -11.23 -15.16
CA ASN A 605 22.42 -12.05 -13.95
C ASN A 605 22.46 -11.24 -12.63
N GLY A 606 21.90 -10.03 -12.62
CA GLY A 606 21.58 -9.32 -11.39
C GLY A 606 20.29 -9.82 -10.75
N ALA A 607 20.04 -9.42 -9.51
CA ALA A 607 18.78 -9.62 -8.82
C ALA A 607 17.77 -8.51 -9.17
N ASP A 608 16.49 -8.81 -9.02
CA ASP A 608 15.45 -7.78 -9.00
C ASP A 608 15.32 -7.33 -7.54
N ASN A 609 15.80 -6.13 -7.21
CA ASN A 609 15.92 -5.67 -5.83
C ASN A 609 14.80 -4.72 -5.40
N VAL A 610 13.79 -4.56 -6.24
CA VAL A 610 12.58 -3.80 -5.93
C VAL A 610 11.40 -4.74 -5.66
N GLU A 611 10.69 -4.48 -4.57
CA GLU A 611 9.51 -5.25 -4.17
C GLU A 611 8.26 -4.37 -4.19
N PHE A 612 7.21 -4.83 -4.87
CA PHE A 612 5.93 -4.14 -4.92
C PHE A 612 5.28 -4.09 -3.53
N VAL A 613 4.80 -2.90 -3.14
CA VAL A 613 4.12 -2.67 -1.85
C VAL A 613 2.64 -2.39 -2.07
N THR A 614 2.30 -1.32 -2.80
CA THR A 614 0.90 -0.94 -3.08
C THR A 614 0.75 -0.23 -4.42
N TYR A 615 -0.48 -0.21 -4.93
CA TYR A 615 -0.86 0.57 -6.10
C TYR A 615 -2.24 1.20 -5.88
N SER A 616 -2.38 2.44 -6.33
CA SER A 616 -3.67 3.11 -6.43
C SER A 616 -3.79 4.00 -7.65
N ASN A 617 -5.03 4.27 -8.04
CA ASN A 617 -5.36 5.22 -9.09
C ASN A 617 -6.49 6.14 -8.60
N VAL A 618 -6.14 7.39 -8.33
CA VAL A 618 -7.02 8.41 -7.73
C VAL A 618 -7.10 9.58 -8.70
N ASP A 619 -8.28 9.89 -9.20
CA ASP A 619 -8.51 11.02 -10.12
C ASP A 619 -7.56 11.05 -11.35
N GLY A 620 -7.20 9.88 -11.85
CA GLY A 620 -6.28 9.73 -12.99
C GLY A 620 -4.80 9.90 -12.63
N ILE A 621 -4.47 10.04 -11.34
CA ILE A 621 -3.12 9.93 -10.80
C ILE A 621 -2.89 8.49 -10.37
N ARG A 622 -1.90 7.84 -10.96
CA ARG A 622 -1.46 6.51 -10.53
C ARG A 622 -0.35 6.65 -9.50
N HIS A 623 -0.50 5.96 -8.38
CA HIS A 623 0.48 5.86 -7.30
C HIS A 623 1.01 4.43 -7.26
N PHE A 624 2.32 4.28 -7.36
CA PHE A 624 3.01 3.00 -7.29
C PHE A 624 3.97 3.06 -6.12
N THR A 625 3.80 2.18 -5.14
CA THR A 625 4.70 2.07 -3.99
C THR A 625 5.50 0.79 -4.11
N TYR A 626 6.82 0.91 -3.94
CA TYR A 626 7.73 -0.22 -3.86
C TYR A 626 8.77 0.02 -2.77
N THR A 627 9.44 -1.04 -2.34
CA THR A 627 10.55 -0.98 -1.39
C THR A 627 11.80 -1.60 -2.00
N ARG A 628 12.99 -1.09 -1.64
CA ARG A 628 14.29 -1.70 -1.96
C ARG A 628 15.28 -1.46 -0.84
N GLN A 629 16.32 -2.27 -0.77
CA GLN A 629 17.47 -1.99 0.11
C GLN A 629 18.22 -0.74 -0.39
N LEU A 630 18.70 0.08 0.53
CA LEU A 630 19.58 1.22 0.24
C LEU A 630 20.91 0.75 -0.36
N VAL A 631 21.35 -0.45 0.00
CA VAL A 631 22.50 -1.18 -0.57
C VAL A 631 22.11 -2.66 -0.72
N THR A 632 22.21 -3.20 -1.92
CA THR A 632 21.70 -4.54 -2.27
C THR A 632 22.80 -5.60 -2.41
N GLY A 633 24.06 -5.18 -2.51
CA GLY A 633 25.21 -6.07 -2.71
C GLY A 633 25.33 -6.64 -4.13
N ASP A 634 24.41 -6.26 -5.03
CA ASP A 634 24.51 -6.52 -6.46
C ASP A 634 25.54 -5.56 -7.09
N SER A 635 26.34 -6.08 -8.01
CA SER A 635 27.31 -5.29 -8.79
C SER A 635 26.66 -4.35 -9.81
N LEU A 636 25.40 -4.58 -10.18
CA LEU A 636 24.65 -3.73 -11.11
C LEU A 636 23.98 -2.56 -10.40
N ASP A 637 23.70 -2.71 -9.10
CA ASP A 637 23.01 -1.70 -8.31
C ASP A 637 23.95 -0.62 -7.80
N LYS A 638 23.38 0.57 -7.67
CA LYS A 638 23.99 1.70 -6.99
C LYS A 638 23.38 1.83 -5.61
N ALA A 639 24.25 2.10 -4.64
CA ALA A 639 23.80 2.54 -3.34
C ALA A 639 22.99 3.84 -3.45
N ILE A 640 21.92 3.95 -2.67
CA ILE A 640 21.17 5.18 -2.46
C ILE A 640 21.71 5.82 -1.18
N PRO A 641 22.63 6.80 -1.25
CA PRO A 641 23.15 7.44 -0.05
C PRO A 641 22.12 8.40 0.54
N ILE A 642 22.09 8.44 1.87
CA ILE A 642 21.13 9.21 2.66
C ILE A 642 21.77 10.45 3.32
N ASP A 643 23.09 10.59 3.22
CA ASP A 643 23.89 11.61 3.88
C ASP A 643 24.37 12.73 2.94
N GLN A 644 24.10 12.60 1.64
CA GLN A 644 24.56 13.54 0.63
C GLN A 644 23.56 13.68 -0.52
N GLU A 645 23.68 14.78 -1.27
CA GLU A 645 22.99 14.92 -2.54
C GLU A 645 23.60 13.99 -3.59
N VAL A 646 22.75 13.24 -4.28
CA VAL A 646 23.10 12.44 -5.46
C VAL A 646 22.34 12.89 -6.67
N TYR A 647 23.01 12.78 -7.82
CA TYR A 647 22.33 12.92 -9.09
C TYR A 647 21.39 11.75 -9.30
N ILE A 648 20.17 12.04 -9.75
CA ILE A 648 19.15 11.04 -10.02
C ILE A 648 18.75 11.06 -11.50
N SER A 649 18.22 9.93 -11.96
CA SER A 649 17.62 9.74 -13.26
C SER A 649 16.13 9.47 -13.07
N TRP A 650 15.29 10.08 -13.91
CA TRP A 650 13.86 9.80 -13.93
C TRP A 650 13.32 9.86 -15.36
N ALA A 651 12.22 9.17 -15.64
CA ALA A 651 11.59 9.18 -16.96
C ALA A 651 10.10 8.85 -16.91
N VAL A 652 9.38 9.30 -17.94
CA VAL A 652 8.00 8.89 -18.25
C VAL A 652 7.99 8.37 -19.68
N GLY A 653 7.41 7.19 -19.91
CA GLY A 653 7.37 6.58 -21.24
C GLY A 653 6.30 5.51 -21.38
N SER A 654 6.33 4.82 -22.52
CA SER A 654 5.41 3.70 -22.81
C SER A 654 6.14 2.36 -22.69
N ILE A 655 5.41 1.32 -22.31
CA ILE A 655 5.86 -0.08 -22.38
C ILE A 655 5.53 -0.62 -23.77
N ASN A 656 6.47 -1.36 -24.35
CA ASN A 656 6.28 -1.98 -25.66
C ASN A 656 5.52 -3.32 -25.55
N SER A 657 5.11 -3.88 -26.69
CA SER A 657 4.36 -5.14 -26.73
C SER A 657 5.11 -6.37 -26.19
N GLY A 658 6.41 -6.25 -25.94
CA GLY A 658 7.24 -7.27 -25.30
C GLY A 658 7.35 -7.09 -23.79
N GLY A 659 6.60 -6.16 -23.18
CA GLY A 659 6.60 -5.91 -21.74
C GLY A 659 7.81 -5.12 -21.24
N ARG A 660 8.55 -4.44 -22.12
CA ARG A 660 9.78 -3.69 -21.78
C ARG A 660 9.63 -2.21 -22.03
N VAL A 661 10.41 -1.40 -21.32
CA VAL A 661 10.46 0.06 -21.53
C VAL A 661 10.73 0.39 -23.00
N ALA A 662 9.99 1.36 -23.55
CA ALA A 662 10.37 2.06 -24.77
C ALA A 662 11.10 3.37 -24.42
N LYS A 663 11.61 4.07 -25.43
CA LYS A 663 12.21 5.41 -25.23
C LYS A 663 11.18 6.34 -24.59
N HIS A 664 11.61 6.97 -23.51
CA HIS A 664 10.81 7.91 -22.72
C HIS A 664 10.34 9.11 -23.55
N THR A 665 9.15 9.63 -23.23
CA THR A 665 8.60 10.87 -23.79
C THR A 665 8.96 12.08 -22.94
N LYS A 666 9.22 11.90 -21.64
CA LYS A 666 9.67 12.94 -20.70
C LYS A 666 10.85 12.43 -19.87
N ALA A 667 11.86 13.27 -19.67
CA ALA A 667 13.07 13.00 -18.91
C ALA A 667 13.73 14.35 -18.52
N PRO A 668 14.63 14.38 -17.52
CA PRO A 668 15.26 15.63 -17.09
C PRO A 668 16.17 16.21 -18.18
N PHE A 669 16.08 17.53 -18.37
CA PHE A 669 16.99 18.27 -19.26
C PHE A 669 18.25 18.76 -18.54
N ASN A 670 18.09 19.19 -17.29
CA ASN A 670 19.18 19.64 -16.43
C ASN A 670 19.54 18.58 -15.41
N ASP A 671 20.67 18.78 -14.74
CA ASP A 671 21.04 18.00 -13.58
C ASP A 671 19.99 18.08 -12.48
N VAL A 672 19.55 16.92 -12.01
CA VAL A 672 18.63 16.77 -10.89
C VAL A 672 19.37 16.08 -9.77
N LYS A 673 19.41 16.72 -8.61
CA LYS A 673 19.96 16.16 -7.39
C LYS A 673 18.88 15.95 -6.36
N LEU A 674 19.00 14.89 -5.58
CA LEU A 674 18.19 14.65 -4.40
C LEU A 674 19.09 14.19 -3.26
N ASN A 675 18.77 14.64 -2.06
CA ASN A 675 19.26 14.03 -0.84
C ASN A 675 18.14 13.16 -0.28
N PHE A 676 18.38 11.84 -0.25
CA PHE A 676 17.35 10.89 0.19
C PHE A 676 17.12 10.91 1.71
N GLY A 677 18.07 11.37 2.53
CA GLY A 677 17.92 11.39 3.99
C GLY A 677 17.54 12.73 4.62
N SER A 678 17.42 13.82 3.84
CA SER A 678 17.01 15.11 4.38
C SER A 678 15.48 15.23 4.50
N ALA A 679 14.94 15.16 5.71
CA ALA A 679 13.53 15.39 5.99
C ALA A 679 13.18 16.89 5.91
N SER A 680 12.61 17.37 4.80
CA SER A 680 11.98 18.70 4.78
C SER A 680 11.03 19.02 3.61
N SER A 681 10.48 18.06 2.87
CA SER A 681 9.58 18.39 1.75
C SER A 681 8.39 17.45 1.67
N SER A 682 7.20 18.03 1.60
CA SER A 682 6.01 17.36 1.14
C SER A 682 5.63 17.82 -0.27
N CYS A 683 5.06 16.90 -1.04
CA CYS A 683 4.64 17.23 -2.40
C CYS A 683 3.38 18.09 -2.36
N PRO A 684 3.27 19.12 -3.20
CA PRO A 684 1.97 19.73 -3.44
C PRO A 684 0.98 18.66 -3.94
N PRO A 685 -0.30 18.72 -3.52
CA PRO A 685 -1.31 17.84 -4.09
C PRO A 685 -1.45 18.11 -5.59
N PHE A 686 -1.72 17.06 -6.37
CA PHE A 686 -2.10 17.21 -7.77
C PHE A 686 -3.34 18.09 -7.89
N THR A 687 -3.38 18.95 -8.90
CA THR A 687 -4.52 19.83 -9.11
C THR A 687 -5.77 19.02 -9.48
N THR A 688 -6.88 19.33 -8.82
CA THR A 688 -8.19 18.74 -9.06
C THR A 688 -8.83 19.35 -10.30
N SER A 689 -8.19 19.25 -11.46
CA SER A 689 -8.80 19.62 -12.73
C SER A 689 -8.07 19.00 -13.91
N ALA A 690 -8.42 17.76 -14.25
CA ALA A 690 -8.35 17.30 -15.63
C ALA A 690 -9.28 16.09 -15.77
N THR A 691 -10.24 16.18 -16.68
CA THR A 691 -10.66 15.03 -17.49
C THR A 691 -9.44 14.14 -17.77
N PRO A 692 -9.54 12.80 -17.71
CA PRO A 692 -8.44 11.91 -18.09
C PRO A 692 -7.80 12.43 -19.39
N PRO A 693 -6.45 12.41 -19.52
CA PRO A 693 -5.78 12.98 -20.68
C PRO A 693 -6.50 12.50 -21.94
N PRO A 694 -7.10 13.39 -22.75
CA PRO A 694 -7.88 12.96 -23.89
C PRO A 694 -7.00 12.08 -24.77
N ASP A 695 -7.54 10.97 -25.28
CA ASP A 695 -6.85 10.17 -26.28
C ASP A 695 -6.39 11.12 -27.39
N LEU A 696 -5.07 11.26 -27.51
CA LEU A 696 -4.48 12.20 -28.46
C LEU A 696 -4.77 11.64 -29.86
N PRO A 697 -5.56 12.33 -30.70
CA PRO A 697 -5.85 11.82 -32.03
C PRO A 697 -4.55 11.69 -32.82
N GLY A 698 -4.37 10.52 -33.43
CA GLY A 698 -3.25 10.22 -34.30
C GLY A 698 -3.17 11.18 -35.48
N TRP A 699 -1.95 11.52 -35.89
CA TRP A 699 -1.74 12.26 -37.12
C TRP A 699 -2.19 11.41 -38.32
N PRO A 700 -2.76 12.03 -39.36
CA PRO A 700 -3.10 11.31 -40.58
C PRO A 700 -1.89 10.58 -41.16
N LYS A 701 -2.11 9.34 -41.63
CA LYS A 701 -1.08 8.56 -42.31
C LYS A 701 -0.56 9.33 -43.52
N GLN A 702 0.76 9.52 -43.58
CA GLN A 702 1.43 10.14 -44.71
C GLN A 702 1.60 9.13 -45.84
N ARG A 703 1.66 9.60 -47.09
CA ARG A 703 1.76 8.72 -48.26
C ARG A 703 2.75 9.27 -49.27
N ILE A 704 3.48 8.37 -49.92
CA ILE A 704 4.33 8.68 -51.07
C ILE A 704 3.86 7.81 -52.23
N ASN A 705 3.51 8.45 -53.35
CA ASN A 705 3.19 7.82 -54.61
C ASN A 705 3.84 8.59 -55.76
N ASN A 706 4.12 7.91 -56.87
CA ASN A 706 4.74 8.48 -58.07
C ASN A 706 6.17 9.05 -57.88
N GLU A 707 6.87 8.65 -56.83
CA GLU A 707 8.29 8.99 -56.62
C GLU A 707 9.15 7.75 -56.76
N GLN A 708 10.18 7.83 -57.61
CA GLN A 708 11.17 6.76 -57.80
C GLN A 708 12.42 6.96 -56.95
N GLU A 709 12.63 8.16 -56.41
CA GLU A 709 13.76 8.48 -55.54
C GLU A 709 13.28 8.66 -54.10
N LEU A 710 13.80 7.82 -53.21
CA LEU A 710 13.36 7.71 -51.82
C LEU A 710 14.56 7.93 -50.89
N ARG A 711 14.63 9.12 -50.32
CA ARG A 711 15.61 9.47 -49.29
C ARG A 711 15.13 8.95 -47.94
N VAL A 712 15.95 8.15 -47.28
CA VAL A 712 15.61 7.49 -46.01
C VAL A 712 16.54 7.97 -44.90
N GLU A 713 15.98 8.52 -43.83
CA GLU A 713 16.70 9.15 -42.70
C GLU A 713 16.10 8.71 -41.36
N ILE A 714 16.83 8.86 -40.26
CA ILE A 714 16.30 8.60 -38.92
C ILE A 714 15.64 9.86 -38.36
N GLY A 715 14.68 9.74 -37.45
CA GLY A 715 14.12 10.88 -36.75
C GLY A 715 13.20 10.50 -35.61
N GLN A 716 12.79 11.48 -34.80
CA GLN A 716 11.82 11.24 -33.73
C GLN A 716 10.50 10.64 -34.25
N ASN A 717 10.01 9.61 -33.58
CA ASN A 717 8.86 8.82 -34.05
C ASN A 717 7.50 9.51 -33.93
N GLY A 718 7.43 10.76 -33.47
CA GLY A 718 6.18 11.50 -33.33
C GLY A 718 5.34 11.16 -32.10
N GLY A 719 5.85 10.40 -31.13
CA GLY A 719 5.14 10.10 -29.89
C GLY A 719 3.84 9.31 -30.11
N ARG A 720 2.85 9.53 -29.25
CA ARG A 720 1.53 8.87 -29.29
C ARG A 720 0.76 9.24 -30.55
N ARG A 721 0.95 10.47 -31.04
CA ARG A 721 0.26 10.97 -32.25
C ARG A 721 0.89 10.45 -33.56
N GLY A 722 2.17 10.09 -33.54
CA GLY A 722 2.91 9.65 -34.73
C GLY A 722 2.90 8.14 -34.93
N TYR A 723 4.07 7.52 -34.78
CA TYR A 723 4.30 6.09 -35.04
C TYR A 723 3.29 5.20 -34.32
N GLU A 724 3.01 5.47 -33.04
CA GLU A 724 2.11 4.65 -32.24
C GLU A 724 0.69 4.65 -32.80
N ALA A 725 0.10 5.82 -33.05
CA ALA A 725 -1.24 5.89 -33.64
C ALA A 725 -1.30 5.39 -35.09
N ILE A 726 -0.24 5.56 -35.88
CA ILE A 726 -0.20 5.09 -37.28
C ILE A 726 -0.13 3.56 -37.34
N THR A 727 0.67 2.95 -36.47
CA THR A 727 1.02 1.52 -36.54
C THR A 727 0.26 0.64 -35.56
N GLY A 728 -0.28 1.22 -34.48
CA GLY A 728 -0.79 0.50 -33.32
C GLY A 728 0.31 -0.13 -32.45
N LYS A 729 1.58 0.25 -32.66
CA LYS A 729 2.75 -0.33 -31.98
C LYS A 729 3.57 0.78 -31.31
N VAL A 730 4.03 0.53 -30.09
CA VAL A 730 4.92 1.45 -29.37
C VAL A 730 6.33 1.36 -29.96
N GLY A 731 6.79 2.43 -30.60
CA GLY A 731 8.13 2.52 -31.20
C GLY A 731 9.21 2.96 -30.21
N TRP A 732 10.49 2.80 -30.59
CA TRP A 732 11.65 3.16 -29.76
C TRP A 732 11.97 4.66 -29.69
N GLY A 733 10.98 5.53 -29.93
CA GLY A 733 11.17 6.99 -29.95
C GLY A 733 12.05 7.53 -31.10
N ILE A 734 12.44 6.66 -32.05
CA ILE A 734 12.90 7.01 -33.39
C ILE A 734 12.19 6.15 -34.43
N ALA A 735 12.08 6.65 -35.66
CA ALA A 735 11.50 5.94 -36.78
C ALA A 735 12.15 6.42 -38.10
N TRP A 736 11.88 5.68 -39.18
CA TRP A 736 12.29 6.08 -40.51
C TRP A 736 11.49 7.29 -41.00
N PHE A 737 12.21 8.29 -41.51
CA PHE A 737 11.70 9.38 -42.30
C PHE A 737 12.02 9.12 -43.76
N VAL A 738 10.99 9.13 -44.62
CA VAL A 738 11.17 8.94 -46.06
C VAL A 738 10.71 10.21 -46.77
N ASN A 739 11.60 10.81 -47.56
CA ASN A 739 11.41 12.13 -48.18
C ASN A 739 10.92 13.19 -47.18
N GLY A 740 11.44 13.14 -45.96
CA GLY A 740 11.09 14.07 -44.88
C GLY A 740 9.76 13.80 -44.16
N LEU A 741 8.99 12.79 -44.58
CA LEU A 741 7.73 12.36 -43.94
C LEU A 741 7.98 11.26 -42.91
N LEU A 742 7.29 11.29 -41.78
CA LEU A 742 7.35 10.24 -40.76
C LEU A 742 6.63 8.98 -41.24
N ILE A 743 7.37 7.87 -41.38
CA ILE A 743 6.89 6.53 -41.77
C ILE A 743 5.72 6.50 -42.78
N PRO A 744 5.84 7.15 -43.96
CA PRO A 744 4.75 7.18 -44.92
C PRO A 744 4.43 5.78 -45.48
N GLU A 745 3.19 5.57 -45.91
CA GLU A 745 2.83 4.45 -46.77
C GLU A 745 3.41 4.72 -48.17
N ILE A 746 4.32 3.87 -48.64
CA ILE A 746 4.97 4.03 -49.95
C ILE A 746 4.23 3.17 -50.98
N TYR A 747 3.84 3.74 -52.11
CA TYR A 747 3.18 3.03 -53.20
C TYR A 747 4.16 2.85 -54.37
N VAL A 748 4.45 1.60 -54.70
CA VAL A 748 5.38 1.20 -55.77
C VAL A 748 4.68 0.32 -56.80
N VAL A 749 5.17 0.31 -58.03
CA VAL A 749 4.60 -0.45 -59.14
C VAL A 749 5.53 -1.61 -59.53
N ARG A 750 4.98 -2.81 -59.74
CA ARG A 750 5.74 -3.97 -60.22
C ARG A 750 6.45 -3.67 -61.54
N GLY A 751 7.70 -4.11 -61.67
CA GLY A 751 8.55 -3.88 -62.84
C GLY A 751 9.10 -2.45 -62.98
N VAL A 752 8.84 -1.56 -62.02
CA VAL A 752 9.42 -0.21 -61.97
C VAL A 752 10.57 -0.17 -60.98
N ASN A 753 11.68 0.46 -61.36
CA ASN A 753 12.87 0.55 -60.51
C ASN A 753 12.80 1.77 -59.58
N TYR A 754 13.03 1.57 -58.29
CA TYR A 754 13.04 2.60 -57.24
C TYR A 754 14.42 2.69 -56.61
N THR A 755 14.95 3.91 -56.44
CA THR A 755 16.25 4.17 -55.83
C THR A 755 16.07 4.72 -54.43
N PHE A 756 16.67 4.04 -53.46
CA PHE A 756 16.69 4.43 -52.06
C PHE A 756 18.06 4.99 -51.69
N THR A 757 18.09 6.13 -51.01
CA THR A 757 19.32 6.74 -50.48
C THR A 757 19.28 6.73 -48.96
N VAL A 758 20.12 5.91 -48.33
CA VAL A 758 20.02 5.56 -46.90
C VAL A 758 20.96 6.40 -46.04
N PHE A 759 20.43 6.95 -44.94
CA PHE A 759 21.15 7.69 -43.91
C PHE A 759 20.85 7.13 -42.50
N GLY A 760 21.13 5.83 -42.32
CA GLY A 760 20.82 5.08 -41.09
C GLY A 760 21.98 4.90 -40.11
N GLY A 761 23.18 5.35 -40.47
CA GLY A 761 24.43 5.02 -39.78
C GLY A 761 25.10 3.73 -40.29
N ASP A 762 26.43 3.73 -40.20
CA ASP A 762 27.32 2.77 -40.84
C ASP A 762 28.36 2.15 -39.89
N ASP A 763 28.32 2.52 -38.60
CA ASP A 763 29.20 1.99 -37.57
C ASP A 763 28.48 0.94 -36.69
N PRO A 764 28.66 -0.37 -36.95
CA PRO A 764 28.01 -1.43 -36.18
C PRO A 764 28.45 -1.52 -34.72
N VAL A 765 29.57 -0.87 -34.35
CA VAL A 765 30.02 -0.80 -32.95
C VAL A 765 29.16 0.20 -32.16
N GLN A 766 28.67 1.24 -32.83
CA GLN A 766 27.77 2.24 -32.26
C GLN A 766 26.30 1.89 -32.53
N SER A 767 25.84 0.80 -31.90
CA SER A 767 24.47 0.27 -32.07
C SER A 767 23.39 1.36 -31.96
N ALA A 768 23.50 2.30 -31.02
CA ALA A 768 22.53 3.39 -30.83
C ALA A 768 22.36 4.33 -32.05
N SER A 769 23.31 4.36 -32.97
CA SER A 769 23.27 5.13 -34.22
C SER A 769 23.46 4.24 -35.46
N TYR A 770 23.20 2.93 -35.34
CA TYR A 770 23.40 1.96 -36.42
C TYR A 770 22.07 1.30 -36.80
N HIS A 771 21.49 1.77 -37.89
CA HIS A 771 20.17 1.36 -38.35
C HIS A 771 20.21 0.97 -39.84
N PRO A 772 20.65 -0.26 -40.20
CA PRO A 772 20.63 -0.69 -41.59
C PRO A 772 19.18 -0.80 -42.11
N PHE A 773 18.92 -0.25 -43.29
CA PHE A 773 17.61 -0.26 -43.93
C PHE A 773 17.42 -1.53 -44.77
N TYR A 774 16.25 -2.14 -44.70
CA TYR A 774 15.92 -3.30 -45.54
C TYR A 774 14.40 -3.40 -45.79
N ILE A 775 14.02 -4.15 -46.83
CA ILE A 775 12.63 -4.42 -47.21
C ILE A 775 12.34 -5.90 -46.95
N THR A 776 11.24 -6.19 -46.25
CA THR A 776 10.93 -7.52 -45.72
C THR A 776 9.41 -7.80 -45.71
N ASN A 777 9.01 -9.06 -45.52
CA ASN A 777 7.63 -9.42 -45.20
C ASN A 777 7.31 -9.23 -43.70
N ASP A 778 8.32 -8.99 -42.86
CA ASP A 778 8.14 -8.85 -41.42
C ASP A 778 7.60 -7.48 -41.00
N THR A 779 6.57 -7.48 -40.16
CA THR A 779 5.88 -6.26 -39.72
C THR A 779 6.58 -5.54 -38.56
N ILE A 780 7.63 -6.13 -37.99
CA ILE A 780 8.29 -5.67 -36.76
C ILE A 780 9.68 -5.09 -37.04
N GLY A 781 10.45 -5.68 -37.95
CA GLY A 781 11.85 -5.35 -38.15
C GLY A 781 12.78 -6.07 -37.16
N GLY A 782 14.02 -5.63 -37.09
CA GLY A 782 15.01 -6.19 -36.17
C GLY A 782 15.40 -7.64 -36.48
N TYR A 783 15.54 -8.00 -37.77
CA TYR A 783 15.94 -9.34 -38.22
C TYR A 783 17.17 -9.89 -37.47
N ALA A 784 18.14 -9.04 -37.11
CA ALA A 784 19.30 -9.45 -36.33
C ALA A 784 18.93 -10.07 -34.96
N GLN A 785 17.81 -9.62 -34.37
CA GLN A 785 17.28 -10.05 -33.08
C GLN A 785 16.26 -11.19 -33.19
N GLN A 786 15.97 -11.69 -34.39
CA GLN A 786 15.02 -12.76 -34.59
C GLN A 786 15.65 -14.12 -34.24
N THR A 787 14.83 -15.01 -33.72
CA THR A 787 15.13 -16.43 -33.52
C THR A 787 15.39 -17.13 -34.85
N ASP A 788 16.05 -18.29 -34.82
CA ASP A 788 16.29 -19.07 -36.04
C ASP A 788 15.00 -19.50 -36.73
N GLU A 789 13.90 -19.64 -35.99
CA GLU A 789 12.58 -19.95 -36.54
C GLU A 789 11.95 -18.74 -37.24
N GLU A 790 11.97 -17.58 -36.61
CA GLU A 790 11.49 -16.33 -37.22
C GLU A 790 12.29 -16.01 -38.49
N LYS A 791 13.62 -16.18 -38.46
CA LYS A 791 14.49 -15.98 -39.63
C LYS A 791 14.16 -16.92 -40.79
N ARG A 792 13.72 -18.15 -40.52
CA ARG A 792 13.27 -19.09 -41.58
C ARG A 792 11.99 -18.63 -42.27
N ASN A 793 11.14 -17.86 -41.59
CA ASN A 793 9.86 -17.37 -42.12
C ASN A 793 9.96 -15.95 -42.69
N ALA A 794 11.07 -15.25 -42.44
CA ALA A 794 11.32 -13.90 -42.94
C ALA A 794 11.93 -13.93 -44.36
N VAL A 795 11.39 -13.08 -45.23
CA VAL A 795 11.84 -12.89 -46.61
C VAL A 795 12.38 -11.47 -46.75
N ILE A 796 13.64 -11.34 -47.15
CA ILE A 796 14.27 -10.05 -47.43
C ILE A 796 14.19 -9.79 -48.94
N TYR A 797 13.46 -8.74 -49.33
CA TYR A 797 13.30 -8.32 -50.73
C TYR A 797 14.39 -7.36 -51.20
N ALA A 798 14.98 -6.58 -50.28
CA ALA A 798 16.11 -5.70 -50.55
C ALA A 798 16.87 -5.36 -49.25
N GLY A 799 18.18 -5.12 -49.34
CA GLY A 799 19.05 -4.81 -48.20
C GLY A 799 19.54 -6.04 -47.43
N PRO A 800 20.15 -5.85 -46.23
CA PRO A 800 20.31 -4.57 -45.54
C PRO A 800 21.35 -3.64 -46.17
N HIS A 801 21.06 -2.34 -46.19
CA HIS A 801 21.98 -1.28 -46.62
C HIS A 801 22.22 -0.28 -45.49
N THR A 802 23.47 0.10 -45.28
CA THR A 802 23.91 1.12 -44.33
C THR A 802 24.27 2.41 -45.06
N GLY A 803 24.41 3.53 -44.36
CA GLY A 803 24.90 4.79 -44.91
C GLY A 803 25.21 5.81 -43.80
N PRO A 804 25.66 7.03 -44.12
CA PRO A 804 26.00 8.04 -43.12
C PRO A 804 24.85 8.33 -42.15
N TYR A 805 25.14 8.70 -40.89
CA TYR A 805 24.08 8.96 -39.92
C TYR A 805 23.51 10.38 -40.06
N CYS A 806 22.20 10.49 -40.33
CA CYS A 806 21.43 11.73 -40.23
C CYS A 806 20.13 11.50 -39.46
N GLU A 807 19.86 12.34 -38.47
CA GLU A 807 18.67 12.24 -37.61
C GLU A 807 17.90 13.57 -37.53
N TRP A 808 16.57 13.52 -37.71
CA TRP A 808 15.67 14.62 -37.38
C TRP A 808 15.48 14.73 -35.87
N LYS A 809 16.15 15.70 -35.26
CA LYS A 809 16.11 15.99 -33.82
C LYS A 809 15.30 17.24 -33.53
N ALA A 810 14.63 17.30 -32.38
CA ALA A 810 13.99 18.54 -31.92
C ALA A 810 15.01 19.67 -31.80
N LYS A 811 14.66 20.85 -32.34
CA LYS A 811 15.46 22.07 -32.21
C LYS A 811 15.69 22.45 -30.74
N VAL A 812 14.69 22.19 -29.90
CA VAL A 812 14.76 22.31 -28.45
C VAL A 812 14.79 20.89 -27.87
N PRO A 813 15.92 20.43 -27.29
CA PRO A 813 15.99 19.09 -26.72
C PRO A 813 14.97 18.91 -25.58
N GLY A 814 14.43 17.69 -25.42
CA GLY A 814 13.43 17.37 -24.38
C GLY A 814 11.98 17.73 -24.73
N THR A 815 11.75 18.42 -25.85
CA THR A 815 10.42 18.75 -26.38
C THR A 815 9.66 17.48 -26.77
N SER A 816 8.51 17.22 -26.13
CA SER A 816 7.68 16.05 -26.45
C SER A 816 6.95 16.23 -27.80
N PRO A 817 6.92 15.23 -28.69
CA PRO A 817 6.12 15.29 -29.92
C PRO A 817 4.60 15.43 -29.67
N ASP A 818 4.11 14.99 -28.52
CA ASP A 818 2.68 14.90 -28.22
C ASP A 818 1.98 16.27 -28.11
N GLN A 819 2.77 17.35 -27.95
CA GLN A 819 2.26 18.72 -27.86
C GLN A 819 1.82 19.29 -29.22
N TYR A 820 2.26 18.70 -30.34
CA TYR A 820 1.94 19.20 -31.68
C TYR A 820 0.64 18.59 -32.21
N ILE A 821 -0.25 19.45 -32.71
CA ILE A 821 -1.59 19.03 -33.14
C ILE A 821 -1.51 18.22 -34.44
N ASN A 822 -0.54 18.50 -35.30
CA ASN A 822 -0.36 17.87 -36.60
C ASN A 822 1.12 17.64 -36.96
N PHE A 823 1.35 16.74 -37.92
CA PHE A 823 2.70 16.39 -38.38
C PHE A 823 3.49 17.58 -38.96
N PRO A 824 2.92 18.49 -39.77
CA PRO A 824 3.64 19.67 -40.26
C PRO A 824 4.26 20.54 -39.16
N GLU A 825 3.49 20.90 -38.13
CA GLU A 825 3.99 21.67 -36.97
C GLU A 825 5.12 20.93 -36.25
N PHE A 826 4.94 19.62 -36.04
CA PHE A 826 5.99 18.78 -35.48
C PHE A 826 7.24 18.78 -36.35
N LYS A 827 7.11 18.63 -37.68
CA LYS A 827 8.25 18.62 -38.60
C LYS A 827 9.01 19.94 -38.58
N GLU A 828 8.32 21.07 -38.51
CA GLU A 828 8.94 22.40 -38.37
C GLU A 828 9.71 22.57 -37.06
N SER A 829 9.34 21.83 -36.01
CA SER A 829 10.07 21.82 -34.74
C SER A 829 11.38 21.03 -34.78
N LEU A 830 11.61 20.23 -35.84
CA LEU A 830 12.80 19.40 -36.00
C LEU A 830 13.87 20.12 -36.83
N GLN A 831 15.12 19.73 -36.61
CA GLN A 831 16.27 20.04 -37.45
C GLN A 831 16.99 18.74 -37.81
N LEU A 832 17.49 18.67 -39.04
CA LEU A 832 18.29 17.53 -39.48
C LEU A 832 19.72 17.68 -38.95
N ASP A 833 20.17 16.70 -38.17
CA ASP A 833 21.51 16.63 -37.60
C ASP A 833 22.26 15.44 -38.22
N CYS A 834 23.28 15.74 -39.02
CA CYS A 834 24.09 14.74 -39.71
C CYS A 834 25.50 14.71 -39.11
N ARG A 835 26.01 13.50 -38.85
CA ARG A 835 27.38 13.31 -38.34
C ARG A 835 28.43 13.91 -39.28
N ASP A 836 28.24 13.72 -40.58
CA ASP A 836 28.99 14.37 -41.64
C ASP A 836 27.99 14.94 -42.67
N PRO A 837 27.73 16.26 -42.63
CA PRO A 837 26.82 16.91 -43.58
C PRO A 837 27.27 16.85 -45.04
N SER A 838 28.55 16.52 -45.29
CA SER A 838 29.13 16.41 -46.63
C SER A 838 29.11 14.99 -47.19
N ALA A 839 28.76 13.99 -46.37
CA ALA A 839 28.74 12.60 -46.79
C ALA A 839 27.55 12.32 -47.72
N GLU A 840 27.84 11.71 -48.87
CA GLU A 840 26.81 11.20 -49.77
C GLU A 840 26.18 9.93 -49.19
N GLY A 841 24.86 9.82 -49.29
CA GLY A 841 24.14 8.65 -48.80
C GLY A 841 24.39 7.41 -49.65
N THR A 842 24.27 6.24 -49.05
CA THR A 842 24.40 4.99 -49.79
C THR A 842 23.14 4.72 -50.59
N THR A 843 23.29 4.58 -51.91
CA THR A 843 22.18 4.32 -52.82
C THR A 843 22.04 2.84 -53.15
N PHE A 844 20.81 2.35 -53.24
CA PHE A 844 20.51 1.05 -53.83
C PHE A 844 19.21 1.13 -54.63
N SER A 845 19.08 0.26 -55.64
CA SER A 845 17.87 0.16 -56.45
C SER A 845 17.12 -1.13 -56.15
N TRP A 846 15.80 -1.03 -56.06
CA TRP A 846 14.89 -2.16 -55.89
C TRP A 846 13.75 -2.07 -56.89
N MET A 847 13.50 -3.19 -57.57
CA MET A 847 12.41 -3.35 -58.52
C MET A 847 11.52 -4.51 -58.04
N PRO A 848 10.32 -4.23 -57.50
CA PRO A 848 9.37 -5.28 -57.13
C PRO A 848 8.98 -6.09 -58.37
N ASP A 849 9.03 -7.41 -58.26
CA ASP A 849 8.72 -8.35 -59.33
C ASP A 849 7.34 -9.00 -59.15
N ASP A 850 6.98 -9.92 -60.04
CA ASP A 850 5.70 -10.65 -60.00
C ASP A 850 5.54 -11.53 -58.75
N ASN A 851 6.63 -11.85 -58.05
CA ASN A 851 6.60 -12.66 -56.82
C ASN A 851 6.53 -11.80 -55.56
N THR A 852 6.72 -10.48 -55.68
CA THR A 852 6.67 -9.56 -54.56
C THR A 852 5.21 -9.41 -54.09
N PRO A 853 4.88 -9.65 -52.82
CA PRO A 853 3.52 -9.50 -52.31
C PRO A 853 2.98 -8.07 -52.42
N ASP A 854 1.65 -7.92 -52.44
CA ASP A 854 0.98 -6.61 -52.50
C ASP A 854 1.31 -5.69 -51.32
N VAL A 855 1.77 -6.26 -50.20
CA VAL A 855 2.24 -5.52 -49.04
C VAL A 855 3.56 -6.11 -48.57
N VAL A 856 4.58 -5.27 -48.54
CA VAL A 856 5.86 -5.53 -47.87
C VAL A 856 6.15 -4.39 -46.90
N TYR A 857 7.23 -4.49 -46.14
CA TYR A 857 7.57 -3.54 -45.09
C TYR A 857 9.00 -3.08 -45.26
N TYR A 858 9.23 -1.77 -45.19
CA TYR A 858 10.58 -1.25 -44.97
C TYR A 858 10.84 -1.17 -43.47
N GLN A 859 11.99 -1.66 -43.02
CA GLN A 859 12.30 -1.78 -41.59
C GLN A 859 13.78 -1.50 -41.32
N CYS A 860 14.13 -1.43 -40.03
CA CYS A 860 15.53 -1.48 -39.58
C CYS A 860 15.95 -2.93 -39.33
N TYR A 861 17.12 -3.32 -39.80
CA TYR A 861 17.63 -4.69 -39.69
C TYR A 861 18.03 -5.04 -38.25
N THR A 862 18.55 -4.08 -37.50
CA THR A 862 19.08 -4.28 -36.14
C THR A 862 18.09 -3.91 -35.04
N HIS A 863 17.13 -3.03 -35.30
CA HIS A 863 16.17 -2.53 -34.30
C HIS A 863 14.73 -2.77 -34.73
N ARG A 864 13.88 -3.14 -33.76
CA ARG A 864 12.45 -3.37 -33.98
C ARG A 864 11.66 -2.05 -33.93
N PHE A 865 10.58 -1.98 -34.69
CA PHE A 865 9.58 -0.90 -34.69
C PHE A 865 10.06 0.46 -35.22
N LEU A 866 10.80 0.47 -36.34
CA LEU A 866 11.29 1.72 -36.94
C LEU A 866 10.61 2.08 -38.27
N GLY A 867 10.04 1.10 -38.99
CA GLY A 867 9.50 1.32 -40.32
C GLY A 867 8.04 0.94 -40.49
N TRP A 868 7.59 0.95 -41.75
CA TRP A 868 6.18 0.82 -42.11
C TRP A 868 5.99 0.17 -43.49
N LYS A 869 4.83 0.39 -44.12
CA LYS A 869 4.33 -0.37 -45.27
C LYS A 869 4.79 0.20 -46.61
N ILE A 870 5.13 -0.71 -47.51
CA ILE A 870 5.15 -0.50 -48.95
C ILE A 870 3.98 -1.27 -49.54
N PHE A 871 3.10 -0.58 -50.26
CA PHE A 871 2.06 -1.17 -51.09
C PHE A 871 2.60 -1.36 -52.51
N VAL A 872 2.61 -2.60 -52.96
CA VAL A 872 3.07 -2.99 -54.30
C VAL A 872 1.84 -3.19 -55.18
N THR A 873 1.77 -2.45 -56.28
CA THR A 873 0.61 -2.45 -57.18
C THR A 873 1.02 -2.81 -58.61
N ASP A 874 0.06 -3.28 -59.42
CA ASP A 874 0.31 -3.58 -60.84
C ASP A 874 0.26 -2.32 -61.72
N THR A 875 -0.41 -1.27 -61.24
CA THR A 875 -0.55 0.02 -61.93
C THR A 875 -0.36 1.18 -60.96
N ALA A 876 0.10 2.33 -61.47
CA ALA A 876 0.25 3.55 -60.68
C ALA A 876 -1.08 3.98 -60.03
N VAL A 877 -1.03 4.32 -58.74
CA VAL A 877 -2.21 4.76 -57.97
C VAL A 877 -2.26 6.28 -57.89
N THR A 878 -3.35 6.87 -58.37
CA THR A 878 -3.70 8.27 -58.12
C THR A 878 -4.43 8.36 -56.79
N LEU A 879 -3.75 8.82 -55.75
CA LEU A 879 -4.35 9.04 -54.43
C LEU A 879 -4.91 10.46 -54.35
N GLU A 880 -6.14 10.62 -53.85
CA GLU A 880 -6.67 11.96 -53.53
C GLU A 880 -5.87 12.58 -52.35
N PRO A 881 -5.56 13.89 -52.40
CA PRO A 881 -4.83 14.55 -51.33
C PRO A 881 -5.61 14.50 -50.01
N THR A 882 -4.94 14.12 -48.93
CA THR A 882 -5.52 14.04 -47.58
C THR A 882 -6.02 15.42 -47.16
N THR A 883 -7.34 15.61 -47.10
CA THR A 883 -7.94 16.89 -46.65
C THR A 883 -7.68 17.07 -45.15
N LEU A 884 -7.09 18.22 -44.79
CA LEU A 884 -6.95 18.66 -43.39
C LEU A 884 -8.34 18.74 -42.73
N PRO A 885 -8.50 18.31 -41.46
CA PRO A 885 -9.71 18.60 -40.72
C PRO A 885 -9.80 20.11 -40.50
N THR A 886 -10.81 20.74 -41.11
CA THR A 886 -11.18 22.13 -40.83
C THR A 886 -11.81 22.23 -39.44
N ARG A 887 -11.38 23.24 -38.68
CA ARG A 887 -11.88 23.57 -37.34
C ARG A 887 -13.41 23.68 -37.35
N PRO A 888 -14.15 23.11 -36.37
CA PRO A 888 -15.58 23.37 -36.21
C PRO A 888 -15.77 24.88 -35.98
N GLY A 889 -16.67 25.48 -36.76
CA GLY A 889 -16.77 26.93 -36.93
C GLY A 889 -16.87 27.71 -35.64
N THR A 890 -15.87 28.55 -35.38
CA THR A 890 -15.98 29.65 -34.42
C THR A 890 -16.69 30.80 -35.13
N LYS A 891 -17.84 31.23 -34.58
CA LYS A 891 -18.53 32.44 -35.02
C LYS A 891 -17.57 33.62 -34.97
N VAL A 892 -17.61 34.43 -36.02
CA VAL A 892 -16.89 35.70 -36.15
C VAL A 892 -17.30 36.64 -35.02
N GLY A 893 -16.30 37.19 -34.33
CA GLY A 893 -16.45 38.35 -33.45
C GLY A 893 -15.94 38.11 -32.03
N GLU A 894 -14.63 38.32 -31.81
CA GLU A 894 -14.10 39.14 -30.71
C GLU A 894 -12.57 39.14 -30.74
N THR A 895 -12.01 40.33 -30.55
CA THR A 895 -10.59 40.70 -30.67
C THR A 895 -9.73 40.09 -29.56
N LEU A 896 -8.60 39.47 -29.93
CA LEU A 896 -7.55 39.04 -29.00
C LEU A 896 -6.83 40.24 -28.36
N PRO A 897 -6.57 40.24 -27.03
CA PRO A 897 -5.67 41.18 -26.39
C PRO A 897 -4.18 40.81 -26.66
N PRO A 898 -3.25 41.78 -26.61
CA PRO A 898 -1.89 41.59 -27.09
C PRO A 898 -0.98 40.80 -26.14
N LYS A 899 -0.03 40.09 -26.75
CA LYS A 899 1.13 39.40 -26.15
C LYS A 899 1.92 40.35 -25.22
N VAL A 900 2.12 39.95 -23.96
CA VAL A 900 3.05 40.60 -23.03
C VAL A 900 4.40 39.87 -23.10
N THR A 901 5.44 40.59 -23.50
CA THR A 901 6.86 40.23 -23.37
C THR A 901 7.33 40.52 -21.93
N PRO A 902 8.27 39.72 -21.37
CA PRO A 902 8.84 40.02 -20.07
C PRO A 902 9.98 41.04 -20.23
N ASP A 903 9.90 42.17 -19.54
CA ASP A 903 11.10 42.96 -19.27
C ASP A 903 11.08 43.52 -17.84
N SER A 904 12.30 43.61 -17.34
CA SER A 904 12.85 44.04 -16.07
C SER A 904 12.37 45.40 -15.54
N GLY A 905 12.52 45.58 -14.22
CA GLY A 905 12.69 46.91 -13.62
C GLY A 905 11.80 47.23 -12.43
N ALA A 906 12.43 47.51 -11.30
CA ALA A 906 11.86 48.02 -10.06
C ALA A 906 11.15 49.38 -10.24
N ASP A 907 10.11 49.67 -9.45
CA ASP A 907 10.19 50.72 -8.41
C ASP A 907 8.96 50.79 -7.49
N ARG A 908 9.18 51.32 -6.30
CA ARG A 908 8.22 51.63 -5.23
C ARG A 908 7.28 52.78 -5.64
N THR A 909 5.99 52.75 -5.24
CA THR A 909 5.37 53.82 -4.42
C THR A 909 3.89 53.56 -4.05
N VAL A 910 3.56 54.14 -2.91
CA VAL A 910 2.32 54.14 -2.10
C VAL A 910 1.30 55.15 -2.64
N ALA A 911 -0.01 54.82 -2.52
CA ALA A 911 -1.12 55.75 -2.23
C ALA A 911 -2.47 54.99 -2.35
N THR A 912 -3.18 54.70 -1.24
CA THR A 912 -4.34 55.46 -0.70
C THR A 912 -5.49 55.65 -1.71
N SER A 913 -6.79 55.49 -1.45
CA SER A 913 -7.66 55.28 -0.27
C SER A 913 -9.10 55.32 -0.87
N LEU A 914 -10.15 54.63 -0.41
CA LEU A 914 -11.06 55.01 0.70
C LEU A 914 -12.21 53.96 0.67
N ALA A 915 -12.50 53.29 1.79
CA ALA A 915 -13.60 53.58 2.75
C ALA A 915 -14.96 53.02 2.30
N THR A 916 -15.75 52.32 3.12
CA THR A 916 -16.26 52.67 4.47
C THR A 916 -16.90 51.38 5.04
N LEU A 917 -16.50 50.78 6.17
CA LEU A 917 -16.62 51.13 7.60
C LEU A 917 -18.05 51.04 8.17
N VAL A 918 -18.23 50.22 9.23
CA VAL A 918 -18.81 50.52 10.58
C VAL A 918 -18.78 49.20 11.39
N ILE A 919 -17.89 48.99 12.40
CA ILE A 919 -17.87 49.50 13.82
C ILE A 919 -18.89 48.72 14.68
N SER A 920 -18.66 48.17 15.88
CA SER A 920 -17.62 48.18 16.95
C SER A 920 -17.91 47.00 17.92
N LEU A 921 -17.09 46.56 18.89
CA LEU A 921 -16.61 47.24 20.11
C LEU A 921 -15.61 46.28 20.83
N VAL A 922 -14.30 46.57 20.93
CA VAL A 922 -13.52 47.21 22.02
C VAL A 922 -13.25 46.37 23.29
N GLY A 923 -11.95 46.15 23.52
CA GLY A 923 -11.24 46.34 24.79
C GLY A 923 -10.76 45.07 25.48
N LEU A 924 -9.60 44.98 26.14
CA LEU A 924 -8.35 45.73 26.26
C LEU A 924 -7.49 44.92 27.28
N LEU A 925 -6.18 45.20 27.37
CA LEU A 925 -5.21 44.81 28.43
C LEU A 925 -4.57 43.43 28.25
N THR A 926 -3.26 43.16 28.39
CA THR A 926 -1.95 43.86 28.46
C THR A 926 -1.01 42.89 29.21
N PHE A 927 0.23 42.73 28.72
CA PHE A 927 1.45 42.39 29.47
C PHE A 927 1.46 41.14 30.39
N TYR A 928 2.06 40.03 29.94
CA TYR A 928 3.42 39.59 30.32
C TYR A 928 3.95 38.57 29.31
#